data_AF-V5FWC4-F1
#
_entry.id   AF-V5FWC4-F1
#
_cell.length_a   1.000
_cell.length_b   1.000
_cell.length_c   1.000
_cell.angle_alpha   90.00
_cell.angle_beta   90.00
_cell.angle_gamma   90.00
#
_symmetry.space_group_name_H-M   'P 1'
#
loop_
_entity.id
_entity.type
_entity.pdbx_description
1 polymer ?
#
loop_
_entity_poly.entity_id
_entity_poly.type
_entity_poly.pdbx_seq_one_letter_code
_entity_poly.pdbx_strand_id
1 'polypeptide(L)'
;MEPIELQLFPSCHECLSWSQDGELAVAAGEYVHILLPNTQRDRSGAGITGPWEFTRLRANVFTNTEWPTTHPADRDSFSIGAEQSISTVAGIKWSHPGLEKHRRSILAVLTANLLLSFYDSGGVRNKWSRVFIVNNALKTHFSLTISDKRLIVRKSKIRSFAWCPPLKPQKQQQGLSAFLEPPASRWGVQILAMANDVNELIIARVSRTTRSSTGESPYSLEVLSVTSPQNPTEAFPMIHNPSIFALSARSKARISHVACGPWIYETSEEDGKISARAAVAVVYGTKLRMFSLNATLTAVEGQRLSEPAFDVNITWAKNELVESVEALDSYEFTGELQWISEKGFDSISICAGAFSGLVTVTMSKGIYEGRDGKLDNVVVRENAFIQEPLPGYSTAEVSEKTKHWEPVSATAVARNEQTENDTLHVGTLGAYAQSYTCPTIDEEGQVFQAPWKKQLEDFRERFDIDRDLGGLTAARIWGMDSWKGLIAVAFTLHPGDMVEYTTTAEERTTLMISHLDPPKAVSVASMLYPSGWTPESIPEKRKLILGFTLGLETENQYSDPWSQRLLYAACACAITSCRDEHLLSLAHSVLEKLGTATGADLADEKSRCSTADSIVLNPKSDEQLSGAGGALFEKCSICDTGMEWYSAEEAQCTEGHIFMRCGLTFLCIPEPGISKYCSVCETEYLNEETFGPGRDPELVESMSSKYYSVFAAFDTCAYCGGKFQDAH
;
A
#
# COMPACT_ATOMS: atom_id res chain seq x y z
N MET A 1 -5.57 18.58 13.94
CA MET A 1 -4.22 19.10 13.63
C MET A 1 -4.37 20.43 12.91
N GLU A 2 -3.31 21.21 12.75
CA GLU A 2 -3.38 22.37 11.85
C GLU A 2 -3.67 21.91 10.41
N PRO A 3 -4.52 22.64 9.66
CA PRO A 3 -4.81 22.32 8.27
C PRO A 3 -3.56 22.47 7.41
N ILE A 4 -3.51 21.72 6.32
CA ILE A 4 -2.43 21.82 5.35
C ILE A 4 -2.98 22.52 4.10
N GLU A 5 -2.47 23.71 3.82
CA GLU A 5 -2.83 24.44 2.61
C GLU A 5 -1.87 24.08 1.47
N LEU A 6 -2.43 23.60 0.36
CA LEU A 6 -1.70 23.32 -0.86
C LEU A 6 -2.09 24.36 -1.93
N GLN A 7 -1.09 24.99 -2.53
CA GLN A 7 -1.28 26.00 -3.58
C GLN A 7 -1.52 25.33 -4.94
N LEU A 8 -2.69 24.69 -5.07
CA LEU A 8 -3.12 23.91 -6.23
C LEU A 8 -4.63 23.69 -6.21
N PHE A 9 -5.14 23.27 -7.36
CA PHE A 9 -6.52 22.84 -7.53
C PHE A 9 -6.60 21.31 -7.78
N PRO A 10 -7.55 20.57 -7.18
CA PRO A 10 -7.67 19.14 -7.40
C PRO A 10 -8.12 18.84 -8.84
N SER A 11 -7.62 17.75 -9.45
CA SER A 11 -7.92 17.44 -10.86
C SER A 11 -8.94 16.34 -11.11
N CYS A 12 -9.31 15.58 -10.08
CA CYS A 12 -10.24 14.47 -10.20
C CYS A 12 -11.08 14.33 -8.92
N HIS A 13 -12.17 13.57 -9.01
CA HIS A 13 -12.84 13.03 -7.84
C HIS A 13 -11.90 12.06 -7.13
N GLU A 14 -12.09 11.86 -5.83
CA GLU A 14 -11.22 11.03 -4.99
C GLU A 14 -9.75 11.38 -5.18
N CYS A 15 -9.46 12.68 -5.09
CA CYS A 15 -8.11 13.20 -5.30
C CYS A 15 -7.12 12.80 -4.19
N LEU A 16 -7.55 12.05 -3.17
CA LEU A 16 -6.73 11.57 -2.07
C LEU A 16 -6.51 10.07 -2.15
N SER A 17 -5.31 9.63 -1.78
CA SER A 17 -5.07 8.24 -1.42
C SER A 17 -4.04 8.15 -0.30
N TRP A 18 -4.33 7.38 0.74
CA TRP A 18 -3.48 7.20 1.92
C TRP A 18 -2.92 5.78 1.94
N SER A 19 -1.60 5.66 1.91
CA SER A 19 -0.94 4.35 1.97
C SER A 19 -1.03 3.74 3.37
N GLN A 20 -0.94 2.41 3.44
CA GLN A 20 -0.84 1.72 4.72
C GLN A 20 0.48 2.02 5.45
N ASP A 21 1.48 2.55 4.74
CA ASP A 21 2.75 3.01 5.29
C ASP A 21 2.65 4.43 5.90
N GLY A 22 1.50 5.10 5.79
CA GLY A 22 1.22 6.41 6.41
C GLY A 22 1.49 7.62 5.51
N GLU A 23 1.83 7.39 4.25
CA GLU A 23 2.12 8.41 3.23
C GLU A 23 0.83 8.82 2.51
N LEU A 24 0.52 10.12 2.45
CA LEU A 24 -0.71 10.64 1.83
C LEU A 24 -0.40 11.28 0.47
N ALA A 25 -1.08 10.83 -0.58
CA ALA A 25 -0.97 11.36 -1.94
C ALA A 25 -2.18 12.23 -2.30
N VAL A 26 -1.93 13.31 -3.03
CA VAL A 26 -2.93 14.31 -3.45
C VAL A 26 -2.80 14.61 -4.94
N ALA A 27 -3.84 14.31 -5.72
CA ALA A 27 -3.91 14.57 -7.16
C ALA A 27 -4.30 16.02 -7.46
N ALA A 28 -3.46 16.72 -8.22
CA ALA A 28 -3.52 18.16 -8.37
C ALA A 28 -3.04 18.63 -9.75
N GLY A 29 -3.96 18.69 -10.71
CA GLY A 29 -3.66 19.10 -12.08
C GLY A 29 -2.68 18.14 -12.75
N GLU A 30 -1.49 18.62 -13.08
CA GLU A 30 -0.41 17.81 -13.64
C GLU A 30 0.54 17.22 -12.59
N TYR A 31 0.29 17.49 -11.30
CA TYR A 31 1.15 17.09 -10.20
C TYR A 31 0.45 16.13 -9.25
N VAL A 32 1.26 15.33 -8.56
CA VAL A 32 0.84 14.65 -7.33
C VAL A 32 1.73 15.16 -6.20
N HIS A 33 1.12 15.52 -5.08
CA HIS A 33 1.86 15.84 -3.86
C HIS A 33 1.82 14.63 -2.94
N ILE A 34 2.99 14.26 -2.41
CA ILE A 34 3.14 13.19 -1.44
C ILE A 34 3.56 13.84 -0.13
N LEU A 35 2.74 13.62 0.89
CA LEU A 35 2.95 14.10 2.25
C LEU A 35 3.47 12.93 3.08
N LEU A 36 4.68 13.10 3.59
CA LEU A 36 5.38 12.13 4.41
C LEU A 36 5.36 12.60 5.87
N PRO A 37 4.93 11.76 6.81
CA PRO A 37 4.95 12.13 8.22
C PRO A 37 6.40 12.37 8.70
N ASN A 38 6.63 13.45 9.45
CA ASN A 38 7.94 13.81 9.97
C ASN A 38 8.18 13.21 11.36
N THR A 39 9.09 12.24 11.46
CA THR A 39 9.44 11.53 12.71
C THR A 39 10.49 12.25 13.57
N GLN A 40 11.23 13.21 13.02
CA GLN A 40 12.37 13.83 13.71
C GLN A 40 11.95 14.88 14.76
N ARG A 41 10.72 15.40 14.67
CA ARG A 41 10.23 16.49 15.52
C ARG A 41 10.18 16.13 17.01
N ASP A 42 9.87 14.89 17.34
CA ASP A 42 9.66 14.46 18.74
C ASP A 42 10.98 14.14 19.48
N ARG A 43 12.12 14.00 18.77
CA ARG A 43 13.42 13.71 19.41
C ARG A 43 14.24 14.97 19.70
N SER A 44 14.15 16.00 18.85
CA SER A 44 15.05 17.17 18.90
C SER A 44 14.40 18.45 19.40
N GLY A 45 13.15 18.45 19.86
CA GLY A 45 12.51 19.52 20.65
C GLY A 45 12.48 20.95 20.06
N ALA A 46 13.13 21.17 18.91
CA ALA A 46 13.49 22.46 18.35
C ALA A 46 13.70 22.30 16.83
N GLY A 47 12.61 22.10 16.09
CA GLY A 47 12.61 22.09 14.63
C GLY A 47 11.56 23.06 14.07
N ILE A 48 11.99 23.91 13.12
CA ILE A 48 11.16 24.89 12.38
C ILE A 48 10.24 24.19 11.35
N THR A 49 10.45 22.89 11.09
CA THR A 49 9.74 22.11 10.08
C THR A 49 8.40 21.58 10.59
N GLY A 50 7.34 21.71 9.78
CA GLY A 50 6.00 21.22 10.08
C GLY A 50 5.92 19.69 10.26
N PRO A 51 4.74 19.17 10.67
CA PRO A 51 4.53 17.74 10.93
C PRO A 51 4.61 16.85 9.67
N TRP A 52 4.64 17.46 8.49
CA TRP A 52 4.70 16.79 7.20
C TRP A 52 5.89 17.29 6.39
N GLU A 53 6.56 16.37 5.72
CA GLU A 53 7.49 16.62 4.63
C GLU A 53 6.74 16.51 3.30
N PHE A 54 7.08 17.37 2.35
CA PHE A 54 6.36 17.49 1.08
C PHE A 54 7.27 17.13 -0.08
N THR A 55 6.81 16.19 -0.92
CA THR A 55 7.40 15.92 -2.23
C THR A 55 6.38 16.15 -3.31
N ARG A 56 6.79 16.80 -4.41
CA ARG A 56 5.93 17.06 -5.57
C ARG A 56 6.49 16.30 -6.77
N LEU A 57 5.66 15.45 -7.37
CA LEU A 57 5.97 14.78 -8.63
C LEU A 57 5.12 15.36 -9.75
N ARG A 58 5.69 15.43 -10.95
CA ARG A 58 4.99 15.88 -12.16
C ARG A 58 4.61 14.65 -13.00
N ALA A 59 3.32 14.41 -13.15
CA ALA A 59 2.81 13.19 -13.76
C ALA A 59 2.77 13.23 -15.30
N ASN A 60 2.71 14.42 -15.90
CA ASN A 60 2.53 14.60 -17.34
C ASN A 60 3.82 14.69 -18.17
N VAL A 61 4.99 14.60 -17.54
CA VAL A 61 6.28 14.63 -18.25
C VAL A 61 6.66 13.22 -18.64
N PHE A 62 6.72 12.94 -19.94
CA PHE A 62 7.14 11.67 -20.49
C PHE A 62 8.38 11.87 -21.36
N THR A 63 9.32 10.94 -21.25
CA THR A 63 10.43 10.81 -22.20
C THR A 63 9.89 10.26 -23.53
N ASN A 64 10.60 10.52 -24.63
CA ASN A 64 10.22 9.99 -25.94
C ASN A 64 10.27 8.45 -25.99
N THR A 65 11.08 7.83 -25.13
CA THR A 65 11.13 6.38 -24.95
C THR A 65 9.89 5.83 -24.26
N GLU A 66 9.37 6.55 -23.26
CA GLU A 66 8.16 6.18 -22.54
C GLU A 66 6.90 6.40 -23.38
N TRP A 67 6.83 7.53 -24.09
CA TRP A 67 5.70 7.93 -24.91
C TRP A 67 6.18 8.52 -26.25
N PRO A 68 6.29 7.70 -27.31
CA PRO A 68 6.76 8.17 -28.60
C PRO A 68 5.71 9.04 -29.31
N THR A 69 6.18 9.91 -30.20
CA THR A 69 5.28 10.67 -31.06
C THR A 69 4.41 9.73 -31.91
N THR A 70 3.10 9.90 -31.82
CA THR A 70 2.11 9.14 -32.60
C THR A 70 1.33 10.06 -33.53
N HIS A 71 0.92 9.53 -34.68
CA HIS A 71 0.04 10.26 -35.61
C HIS A 71 -1.42 10.15 -35.15
N PRO A 72 -2.28 11.13 -35.48
CA PRO A 72 -3.68 11.08 -35.11
C PRO A 72 -4.35 9.79 -35.58
N ALA A 73 -5.15 9.19 -34.71
CA ALA A 73 -5.87 7.97 -35.06
C ALA A 73 -7.03 8.30 -36.02
N ASP A 74 -7.57 7.25 -36.66
CA ASP A 74 -8.78 7.40 -37.47
C ASP A 74 -9.99 7.78 -36.59
N ARG A 75 -11.08 8.22 -37.24
CA ARG A 75 -12.31 8.67 -36.57
C ARG A 75 -12.83 7.68 -35.51
N ASP A 76 -12.69 6.37 -35.75
CA ASP A 76 -13.32 5.34 -34.93
C ASP A 76 -12.42 4.91 -33.75
N SER A 77 -11.11 5.17 -33.84
CA SER A 77 -10.09 4.88 -32.83
C SER A 77 -9.58 6.12 -32.09
N PHE A 78 -9.95 7.31 -32.57
CA PHE A 78 -9.57 8.60 -32.02
C PHE A 78 -10.06 8.77 -30.59
N SER A 79 -9.16 9.22 -29.71
CA SER A 79 -9.50 9.57 -28.34
C SER A 79 -8.89 10.92 -27.99
N ILE A 80 -9.77 11.89 -27.68
CA ILE A 80 -9.37 13.23 -27.24
C ILE A 80 -8.44 13.14 -26.04
N GLY A 81 -8.75 12.26 -25.08
CA GLY A 81 -7.89 11.99 -23.94
C GLY A 81 -6.51 11.54 -24.39
N ALA A 82 -6.43 10.47 -25.19
CA ALA A 82 -5.13 9.90 -25.56
C ALA A 82 -4.26 10.81 -26.46
N GLU A 83 -4.87 11.66 -27.29
CA GLU A 83 -4.14 12.37 -28.36
C GLU A 83 -4.03 13.89 -28.14
N GLN A 84 -4.93 14.49 -27.37
CA GLN A 84 -4.97 15.95 -27.15
C GLN A 84 -4.91 16.36 -25.67
N SER A 85 -4.95 15.40 -24.74
CA SER A 85 -4.89 15.72 -23.32
C SER A 85 -3.52 16.26 -22.93
N ILE A 86 -3.54 17.25 -22.03
CA ILE A 86 -2.36 17.73 -21.30
C ILE A 86 -1.88 16.73 -20.21
N SER A 87 -2.50 15.55 -20.14
CA SER A 87 -2.16 14.42 -19.25
C SER A 87 -2.24 14.78 -17.76
N THR A 88 -3.27 15.53 -17.37
CA THR A 88 -3.59 15.75 -15.95
C THR A 88 -3.82 14.43 -15.22
N VAL A 89 -3.61 14.42 -13.92
CA VAL A 89 -3.89 13.28 -13.06
C VAL A 89 -5.41 13.07 -12.99
N ALA A 90 -5.85 11.90 -13.41
CA ALA A 90 -7.24 11.48 -13.46
C ALA A 90 -7.62 10.51 -12.33
N GLY A 91 -6.63 9.89 -11.67
CA GLY A 91 -6.85 9.05 -10.50
C GLY A 91 -5.53 8.59 -9.89
N ILE A 92 -5.53 8.38 -8.57
CA ILE A 92 -4.38 7.87 -7.81
C ILE A 92 -4.85 6.80 -6.84
N LYS A 93 -4.07 5.73 -6.67
CA LYS A 93 -4.26 4.77 -5.57
C LYS A 93 -2.91 4.18 -5.18
N TRP A 94 -2.65 4.09 -3.88
CA TRP A 94 -1.53 3.32 -3.35
C TRP A 94 -1.75 1.82 -3.54
N SER A 95 -0.68 1.09 -3.84
CA SER A 95 -0.71 -0.37 -3.72
C SER A 95 -0.77 -0.76 -2.24
N HIS A 96 -1.06 -2.03 -2.00
CA HIS A 96 -0.77 -2.60 -0.70
C HIS A 96 0.76 -2.68 -0.49
N PRO A 97 1.24 -2.70 0.76
CA PRO A 97 2.66 -2.86 1.06
C PRO A 97 3.19 -4.20 0.53
N GLY A 98 4.42 -4.19 0.05
CA GLY A 98 5.15 -5.40 -0.37
C GLY A 98 5.77 -5.32 -1.75
N LEU A 99 5.35 -4.35 -2.57
CA LEU A 99 5.83 -4.15 -3.93
C LEU A 99 7.13 -3.37 -4.00
N GLU A 100 7.26 -2.25 -3.30
CA GLU A 100 8.44 -1.39 -3.36
C GLU A 100 9.65 -2.00 -2.62
N LYS A 101 10.83 -1.39 -2.80
CA LYS A 101 11.97 -1.57 -1.90
C LYS A 101 11.55 -1.48 -0.44
N HIS A 102 12.14 -2.33 0.39
CA HIS A 102 11.80 -2.44 1.82
C HIS A 102 10.32 -2.76 2.08
N ARG A 103 9.65 -3.40 1.10
CA ARG A 103 8.25 -3.84 1.17
C ARG A 103 7.27 -2.69 1.38
N ARG A 104 7.58 -1.49 0.87
CA ARG A 104 6.67 -0.33 0.89
C ARG A 104 5.59 -0.44 -0.19
N SER A 105 4.68 0.52 -0.18
CA SER A 105 3.61 0.69 -1.16
C SER A 105 4.07 1.56 -2.34
N ILE A 106 3.77 1.15 -3.57
CA ILE A 106 3.99 2.00 -4.74
C ILE A 106 2.77 2.88 -5.01
N LEU A 107 2.99 4.04 -5.63
CA LEU A 107 1.88 4.91 -6.06
C LEU A 107 1.53 4.62 -7.52
N ALA A 108 0.28 4.24 -7.78
CA ALA A 108 -0.25 4.13 -9.13
C ALA A 108 -0.97 5.43 -9.51
N VAL A 109 -0.60 6.00 -10.66
CA VAL A 109 -1.13 7.28 -11.18
C VAL A 109 -1.72 7.04 -12.57
N LEU A 110 -3.02 7.27 -12.71
CA LEU A 110 -3.72 7.31 -13.99
C LEU A 110 -3.80 8.75 -14.48
N THR A 111 -3.38 9.00 -15.71
CA THR A 111 -3.48 10.32 -16.34
C THR A 111 -4.58 10.37 -17.40
N ALA A 112 -5.09 11.56 -17.71
CA ALA A 112 -6.20 11.80 -18.63
C ALA A 112 -5.94 11.35 -20.08
N ASN A 113 -4.69 11.02 -20.42
CA ASN A 113 -4.31 10.36 -21.67
C ASN A 113 -4.41 8.82 -21.63
N LEU A 114 -5.05 8.27 -20.59
CA LEU A 114 -5.31 6.84 -20.41
C LEU A 114 -4.06 5.99 -20.15
N LEU A 115 -3.02 6.62 -19.57
CA LEU A 115 -1.80 5.96 -19.14
C LEU A 115 -1.81 5.71 -17.62
N LEU A 116 -1.55 4.47 -17.23
CA LEU A 116 -1.32 4.08 -15.83
C LEU A 116 0.17 3.87 -15.62
N SER A 117 0.74 4.64 -14.70
CA SER A 117 2.16 4.61 -14.36
C SER A 117 2.37 4.32 -12.88
N PHE A 118 3.45 3.62 -12.54
CA PHE A 118 3.88 3.41 -11.17
C PHE A 118 5.03 4.34 -10.80
N TYR A 119 4.95 4.85 -9.58
CA TYR A 119 5.95 5.69 -8.93
C TYR A 119 6.45 4.99 -7.66
N ASP A 120 7.76 5.06 -7.45
CA ASP A 120 8.50 4.43 -6.35
C ASP A 120 9.53 5.45 -5.81
N SER A 121 9.84 5.41 -4.52
CA SER A 121 10.88 6.22 -3.87
C SER A 121 12.32 5.68 -4.08
N GLY A 122 12.44 4.46 -4.59
CA GLY A 122 13.70 3.72 -4.71
C GLY A 122 14.31 3.34 -3.35
N GLY A 123 13.53 3.42 -2.27
CA GLY A 123 13.99 3.31 -0.89
C GLY A 123 14.59 4.59 -0.32
N VAL A 124 14.67 5.68 -1.09
CA VAL A 124 15.20 6.97 -0.65
C VAL A 124 14.04 7.90 -0.32
N ARG A 125 14.05 8.42 0.92
CA ARG A 125 13.00 9.34 1.38
C ARG A 125 12.93 10.60 0.51
N ASN A 126 11.71 11.07 0.23
CA ASN A 126 11.42 12.27 -0.58
C ASN A 126 11.85 12.23 -2.07
N LYS A 127 12.24 11.07 -2.61
CA LYS A 127 12.68 10.97 -4.02
C LYS A 127 11.79 10.03 -4.83
N TRP A 128 10.70 10.56 -5.36
CA TRP A 128 9.76 9.78 -6.17
C TRP A 128 10.04 9.91 -7.66
N SER A 129 10.05 8.80 -8.38
CA SER A 129 10.22 8.77 -9.83
C SER A 129 9.32 7.75 -10.51
N ARG A 130 8.99 7.98 -11.78
CA ARG A 130 8.24 7.01 -12.58
C ARG A 130 9.16 5.84 -12.92
N VAL A 131 8.74 4.63 -12.58
CA VAL A 131 9.56 3.41 -12.71
C VAL A 131 8.96 2.39 -13.67
N PHE A 132 7.64 2.47 -13.93
CA PHE A 132 6.94 1.53 -14.79
C PHE A 132 5.71 2.16 -15.46
N ILE A 133 5.43 1.78 -16.71
CA ILE A 133 4.22 2.16 -17.46
C ILE A 133 3.48 0.88 -17.80
N VAL A 134 2.32 0.68 -17.17
CA VAL A 134 1.51 -0.53 -17.29
C VAL A 134 1.05 -0.77 -18.72
N ASN A 135 0.72 0.30 -19.44
CA ASN A 135 0.27 0.24 -20.83
C ASN A 135 1.30 -0.41 -21.76
N ASN A 136 2.60 -0.22 -21.51
CA ASN A 136 3.66 -0.82 -22.33
C ASN A 136 3.68 -2.34 -22.16
N ALA A 137 3.51 -2.84 -20.93
CA ALA A 137 3.41 -4.27 -20.67
C ALA A 137 2.15 -4.89 -21.28
N LEU A 138 0.99 -4.21 -21.18
CA LEU A 138 -0.25 -4.64 -21.84
C LEU A 138 -0.09 -4.68 -23.36
N LYS A 139 0.55 -3.67 -23.95
CA LYS A 139 0.82 -3.62 -25.38
C LYS A 139 1.67 -4.81 -25.83
N THR A 140 2.72 -5.15 -25.08
CA THR A 140 3.55 -6.33 -25.34
C THR A 140 2.74 -7.60 -25.25
N HIS A 141 1.95 -7.79 -24.19
CA HIS A 141 1.09 -8.96 -24.00
C HIS A 141 0.10 -9.15 -25.16
N PHE A 142 -0.67 -8.12 -25.50
CA PHE A 142 -1.67 -8.23 -26.58
C PHE A 142 -1.06 -8.37 -27.97
N SER A 143 0.18 -7.90 -28.19
CA SER A 143 0.88 -8.07 -29.47
C SER A 143 1.25 -9.53 -29.76
N LEU A 144 1.29 -10.40 -28.75
CA LEU A 144 1.56 -11.83 -28.93
C LEU A 144 0.38 -12.56 -29.59
N THR A 145 -0.85 -12.12 -29.30
CA THR A 145 -2.07 -12.83 -29.71
C THR A 145 -2.82 -12.09 -30.83
N ILE A 146 -2.68 -10.77 -30.93
CA ILE A 146 -3.45 -9.91 -31.83
C ILE A 146 -2.55 -9.32 -32.90
N SER A 147 -2.95 -9.36 -34.17
CA SER A 147 -2.19 -8.74 -35.27
C SER A 147 -2.57 -7.27 -35.54
N ASP A 148 -3.80 -6.87 -35.21
CA ASP A 148 -4.28 -5.51 -35.41
C ASP A 148 -3.65 -4.52 -34.40
N LYS A 149 -2.70 -3.73 -34.90
CA LYS A 149 -2.01 -2.68 -34.13
C LYS A 149 -2.97 -1.66 -33.51
N ARG A 150 -4.11 -1.35 -34.16
CA ARG A 150 -5.07 -0.36 -33.67
C ARG A 150 -5.81 -0.90 -32.44
N LEU A 151 -6.28 -2.14 -32.54
CA LEU A 151 -6.92 -2.83 -31.43
C LEU A 151 -5.97 -3.01 -30.24
N ILE A 152 -4.69 -3.35 -30.49
CA ILE A 152 -3.67 -3.45 -29.44
C ILE A 152 -3.55 -2.12 -28.68
N VAL A 153 -3.45 -0.99 -29.39
CA VAL A 153 -3.34 0.33 -28.76
C VAL A 153 -4.55 0.60 -27.87
N ARG A 154 -5.77 0.32 -28.34
CA ARG A 154 -6.99 0.50 -27.52
C ARG A 154 -7.04 -0.45 -26.32
N LYS A 155 -6.67 -1.72 -26.49
CA LYS A 155 -6.60 -2.69 -25.39
C LYS A 155 -5.53 -2.35 -24.34
N SER A 156 -4.48 -1.64 -24.74
CA SER A 156 -3.43 -1.17 -23.83
C SER A 156 -3.79 0.11 -23.07
N LYS A 157 -4.78 0.90 -23.51
CA LYS A 157 -5.23 2.14 -22.85
C LYS A 157 -6.12 1.80 -21.65
N ILE A 158 -5.88 2.41 -20.50
CA ILE A 158 -6.57 2.11 -19.25
C ILE A 158 -7.51 3.26 -18.90
N ARG A 159 -8.76 2.95 -18.52
CA ARG A 159 -9.78 3.93 -18.14
C ARG A 159 -10.01 4.01 -16.64
N SER A 160 -9.85 2.89 -15.95
CA SER A 160 -10.07 2.78 -14.52
C SER A 160 -9.29 1.58 -13.98
N PHE A 161 -8.88 1.64 -12.72
CA PHE A 161 -8.11 0.59 -12.07
C PHE A 161 -8.39 0.54 -10.57
N ALA A 162 -8.18 -0.62 -9.97
CA ALA A 162 -8.19 -0.81 -8.52
C ALA A 162 -7.20 -1.90 -8.11
N TRP A 163 -6.51 -1.69 -7.00
CA TRP A 163 -5.74 -2.74 -6.35
C TRP A 163 -6.69 -3.71 -5.66
N CYS A 164 -6.52 -5.00 -5.91
CA CYS A 164 -7.17 -6.01 -5.09
C CYS A 164 -6.41 -6.18 -3.78
N PRO A 165 -7.08 -6.55 -2.68
CA PRO A 165 -6.40 -6.95 -1.45
C PRO A 165 -5.33 -8.03 -1.76
N PRO A 166 -4.18 -8.05 -1.07
CA PRO A 166 -3.14 -9.01 -1.37
C PRO A 166 -3.64 -10.42 -1.12
N LEU A 167 -3.44 -11.30 -2.08
CA LEU A 167 -3.84 -12.70 -1.96
C LEU A 167 -2.77 -13.43 -1.15
N LYS A 168 -3.08 -13.81 0.09
CA LYS A 168 -2.15 -14.40 1.05
C LYS A 168 -2.45 -15.89 1.27
N PRO A 169 -1.45 -16.74 1.51
CA PRO A 169 -1.70 -18.08 2.00
C PRO A 169 -2.30 -18.04 3.42
N GLN A 170 -3.31 -18.88 3.68
CA GLN A 170 -4.22 -18.77 4.83
C GLN A 170 -3.58 -19.12 6.19
N LYS A 171 -2.40 -19.76 6.22
CA LYS A 171 -1.68 -20.01 7.47
C LYS A 171 -0.96 -18.74 7.92
N GLN A 172 -1.69 -17.79 8.51
CA GLN A 172 -1.09 -16.77 9.37
C GLN A 172 -1.03 -17.34 10.78
N GLN A 173 0.14 -17.76 11.21
CA GLN A 173 0.36 -18.01 12.62
C GLN A 173 0.42 -16.66 13.34
N GLN A 174 -0.43 -16.47 14.35
CA GLN A 174 -0.39 -15.27 15.20
C GLN A 174 0.80 -15.37 16.17
N GLY A 175 1.49 -14.25 16.39
CA GLY A 175 2.59 -14.16 17.37
C GLY A 175 3.99 -14.28 16.75
N LEU A 176 4.94 -14.83 17.52
CA LEU A 176 6.37 -14.83 17.22
C LEU A 176 6.75 -15.57 15.93
N SER A 177 5.93 -16.53 15.51
CA SER A 177 6.14 -17.29 14.27
C SER A 177 5.76 -16.53 12.99
N ALA A 178 5.07 -15.39 13.08
CA ALA A 178 4.73 -14.57 11.92
C ALA A 178 5.96 -13.98 11.21
N PHE A 179 7.06 -13.73 11.94
CA PHE A 179 8.34 -13.29 11.35
C PHE A 179 9.10 -14.42 10.65
N LEU A 180 8.77 -15.68 10.97
CA LEU A 180 9.40 -16.88 10.41
C LEU A 180 8.71 -17.34 9.12
N GLU A 181 7.54 -16.79 8.80
CA GLU A 181 6.85 -17.11 7.56
C GLU A 181 7.58 -16.48 6.36
N PRO A 182 7.61 -17.19 5.21
CA PRO A 182 8.17 -16.65 3.98
C PRO A 182 7.56 -15.28 3.63
N PRO A 183 8.32 -14.35 3.01
CA PRO A 183 7.82 -13.04 2.62
C PRO A 183 6.51 -13.07 1.82
N ALA A 184 6.33 -14.09 0.98
CA ALA A 184 5.10 -14.31 0.21
C ALA A 184 3.86 -14.51 1.10
N SER A 185 4.01 -15.11 2.28
CA SER A 185 2.91 -15.28 3.25
C SER A 185 2.52 -13.97 3.92
N ARG A 186 3.49 -13.10 4.19
CA ARG A 186 3.26 -11.82 4.87
C ARG A 186 2.66 -10.76 3.96
N TRP A 187 3.24 -10.61 2.76
CA TRP A 187 2.89 -9.52 1.84
C TRP A 187 1.87 -9.94 0.78
N GLY A 188 1.74 -11.24 0.49
CA GLY A 188 0.79 -11.77 -0.48
C GLY A 188 1.14 -11.44 -1.93
N VAL A 189 0.37 -12.01 -2.85
CA VAL A 189 0.45 -11.72 -4.28
C VAL A 189 -0.33 -10.44 -4.58
N GLN A 190 0.31 -9.54 -5.31
CA GLN A 190 -0.18 -8.19 -5.58
C GLN A 190 -0.93 -8.20 -6.91
N ILE A 191 -2.24 -7.97 -6.83
CA ILE A 191 -3.16 -8.12 -7.95
C ILE A 191 -3.78 -6.76 -8.29
N LEU A 192 -3.79 -6.45 -9.58
CA LEU A 192 -4.34 -5.21 -10.13
C LEU A 192 -5.49 -5.54 -11.08
N ALA A 193 -6.67 -4.97 -10.80
CA ALA A 193 -7.83 -5.02 -11.67
C ALA A 193 -7.90 -3.74 -12.51
N MET A 194 -8.12 -3.86 -13.82
CA MET A 194 -8.14 -2.72 -14.74
C MET A 194 -9.26 -2.85 -15.77
N ALA A 195 -9.81 -1.72 -16.19
CA ALA A 195 -10.69 -1.62 -17.34
C ALA A 195 -9.97 -0.89 -18.49
N ASN A 196 -9.99 -1.48 -19.69
CA ASN A 196 -9.35 -0.88 -20.86
C ASN A 196 -10.32 -0.05 -21.73
N ASP A 197 -9.81 0.58 -22.79
CA ASP A 197 -10.61 1.44 -23.69
C ASP A 197 -11.63 0.67 -24.57
N VAL A 198 -11.54 -0.67 -24.60
CA VAL A 198 -12.52 -1.53 -25.27
C VAL A 198 -13.50 -2.18 -24.29
N ASN A 199 -13.53 -1.71 -23.03
CA ASN A 199 -14.39 -2.20 -21.95
C ASN A 199 -14.10 -3.63 -21.49
N GLU A 200 -12.89 -4.15 -21.68
CA GLU A 200 -12.50 -5.42 -21.09
C GLU A 200 -11.95 -5.21 -19.68
N LEU A 201 -12.25 -6.17 -18.81
CA LEU A 201 -11.67 -6.26 -17.47
C LEU A 201 -10.46 -7.18 -17.51
N ILE A 202 -9.34 -6.67 -17.01
CA ILE A 202 -8.04 -7.32 -17.01
C ILE A 202 -7.62 -7.50 -15.54
N ILE A 203 -7.30 -8.73 -15.15
CA ILE A 203 -6.60 -9.01 -13.90
C ILE A 203 -5.14 -9.29 -14.22
N ALA A 204 -4.26 -8.57 -13.56
CA ALA A 204 -2.83 -8.74 -13.70
C ALA A 204 -2.14 -8.89 -12.35
N ARG A 205 -1.10 -9.71 -12.31
CA ARG A 205 -0.14 -9.79 -11.21
C ARG A 205 0.93 -8.73 -11.43
N VAL A 206 1.20 -7.96 -10.38
CA VAL A 206 2.33 -7.04 -10.33
C VAL A 206 3.40 -7.64 -9.45
N SER A 207 4.66 -7.60 -9.87
CA SER A 207 5.78 -8.11 -9.07
C SER A 207 7.01 -7.23 -9.27
N ARG A 208 7.85 -7.16 -8.22
CA ARG A 208 9.14 -6.46 -8.28
C ARG A 208 10.23 -7.47 -8.62
N THR A 209 11.02 -7.14 -9.63
CA THR A 209 12.17 -7.94 -10.06
C THR A 209 13.35 -7.61 -9.15
N THR A 210 13.87 -8.60 -8.41
CA THR A 210 14.90 -8.39 -7.37
C THR A 210 16.29 -8.08 -7.93
N ARG A 211 16.52 -8.25 -9.23
CA ARG A 211 17.82 -8.06 -9.88
C ARG A 211 17.61 -7.53 -11.30
N SER A 212 17.49 -6.22 -11.47
CA SER A 212 17.65 -5.65 -12.81
C SER A 212 19.13 -5.44 -13.09
N SER A 213 19.63 -6.03 -14.16
CA SER A 213 20.79 -5.47 -14.86
C SER A 213 20.49 -4.03 -15.24
N THR A 214 21.52 -3.19 -15.32
CA THR A 214 21.40 -1.78 -15.70
C THR A 214 20.55 -1.62 -16.98
N GLY A 215 19.33 -1.09 -16.84
CA GLY A 215 18.43 -0.76 -17.95
C GLY A 215 17.06 -1.45 -17.99
N GLU A 216 16.82 -2.51 -17.22
CA GLU A 216 15.48 -3.14 -17.14
C GLU A 216 14.59 -2.50 -16.07
N SER A 217 13.27 -2.44 -16.33
CA SER A 217 12.32 -1.89 -15.37
C SER A 217 12.25 -2.77 -14.12
N PRO A 218 12.23 -2.18 -12.91
CA PRO A 218 12.20 -2.93 -11.66
C PRO A 218 10.87 -3.68 -11.42
N TYR A 219 9.87 -3.50 -12.28
CA TYR A 219 8.55 -4.12 -12.15
C TYR A 219 8.19 -4.93 -13.39
N SER A 220 7.49 -6.04 -13.15
CA SER A 220 6.87 -6.86 -14.17
C SER A 220 5.35 -6.89 -13.98
N LEU A 221 4.63 -6.97 -15.08
CA LEU A 221 3.18 -7.15 -15.11
C LEU A 221 2.86 -8.40 -15.92
N GLU A 222 2.21 -9.36 -15.27
CA GLU A 222 1.72 -10.58 -15.89
C GLU A 222 0.19 -10.54 -15.96
N VAL A 223 -0.37 -10.65 -17.15
CA VAL A 223 -1.83 -10.70 -17.33
C VAL A 223 -2.31 -12.12 -17.03
N LEU A 224 -3.10 -12.26 -15.97
CA LEU A 224 -3.61 -13.56 -15.51
C LEU A 224 -4.92 -13.93 -16.21
N SER A 225 -5.81 -12.95 -16.41
CA SER A 225 -7.11 -13.20 -17.00
C SER A 225 -7.73 -11.95 -17.61
N VAL A 226 -8.53 -12.13 -18.66
CA VAL A 226 -9.26 -11.06 -19.36
C VAL A 226 -10.69 -11.51 -19.59
N THR A 227 -11.66 -10.64 -19.31
CA THR A 227 -13.08 -10.89 -19.63
C THR A 227 -13.71 -9.66 -20.29
N SER A 228 -14.70 -9.90 -21.14
CA SER A 228 -15.47 -8.86 -21.81
C SER A 228 -16.91 -8.86 -21.28
N PRO A 229 -17.32 -7.85 -20.47
CA PRO A 229 -18.70 -7.72 -20.06
C PRO A 229 -19.61 -7.50 -21.29
N GLN A 230 -20.80 -8.11 -21.26
CA GLN A 230 -21.81 -7.87 -22.31
C GLN A 230 -22.25 -6.40 -22.29
N ASN A 231 -22.46 -5.80 -23.47
CA ASN A 231 -22.94 -4.41 -23.54
C ASN A 231 -24.25 -4.22 -22.75
N PRO A 232 -24.44 -3.09 -22.04
CA PRO A 232 -25.72 -2.79 -21.41
C PRO A 232 -26.83 -2.67 -22.44
N THR A 233 -27.87 -3.50 -22.28
CA THR A 233 -29.06 -3.56 -23.14
C THR A 233 -29.78 -2.21 -23.17
N GLU A 234 -29.81 -1.54 -22.01
CA GLU A 234 -30.54 -0.29 -21.75
C GLU A 234 -29.62 0.78 -21.14
N ALA A 235 -28.55 1.17 -21.85
CA ALA A 235 -27.71 2.28 -21.37
C ALA A 235 -28.50 3.61 -21.24
N PHE A 236 -29.63 3.74 -21.95
CA PHE A 236 -30.44 4.96 -22.01
C PHE A 236 -31.93 4.64 -22.28
N PRO A 237 -32.74 4.33 -21.26
CA PRO A 237 -34.15 3.95 -21.42
C PRO A 237 -35.00 5.08 -22.04
N MET A 238 -34.58 6.34 -21.91
CA MET A 238 -35.25 7.49 -22.50
C MET A 238 -35.03 7.64 -24.02
N ILE A 239 -34.13 6.85 -24.63
CA ILE A 239 -33.86 6.93 -26.07
C ILE A 239 -34.57 5.78 -26.79
N HIS A 240 -35.42 6.12 -27.77
CA HIS A 240 -36.11 5.14 -28.59
C HIS A 240 -35.12 4.14 -29.23
N ASN A 241 -35.28 2.86 -28.87
CA ASN A 241 -34.34 1.76 -29.12
C ASN A 241 -33.82 1.60 -30.57
N PRO A 242 -34.62 1.79 -31.65
CA PRO A 242 -34.11 1.68 -33.02
C PRO A 242 -33.45 2.97 -33.55
N SER A 243 -33.34 4.04 -32.77
CA SER A 243 -32.74 5.29 -33.26
C SER A 243 -31.22 5.18 -33.42
N ILE A 244 -30.68 5.87 -34.43
CA ILE A 244 -29.23 5.98 -34.68
C ILE A 244 -28.51 6.59 -33.47
N PHE A 245 -29.18 7.51 -32.75
CA PHE A 245 -28.66 8.10 -31.52
C PHE A 245 -28.57 7.06 -30.39
N ALA A 246 -29.59 6.22 -30.17
CA ALA A 246 -29.54 5.13 -29.18
C ALA A 246 -28.41 4.13 -29.48
N LEU A 247 -28.24 3.76 -30.75
CA LEU A 247 -27.15 2.87 -31.17
C LEU A 247 -25.78 3.51 -30.93
N SER A 248 -25.66 4.80 -31.26
CA SER A 248 -24.43 5.57 -31.08
C SER A 248 -24.09 5.74 -29.59
N ALA A 249 -25.07 6.10 -28.76
CA ALA A 249 -24.92 6.26 -27.30
C ALA A 249 -24.53 4.92 -26.64
N ARG A 250 -25.19 3.81 -26.99
CA ARG A 250 -24.82 2.46 -26.51
C ARG A 250 -23.41 2.04 -26.90
N SER A 251 -22.99 2.33 -28.13
CA SER A 251 -21.61 2.05 -28.58
C SER A 251 -20.54 2.82 -27.79
N LYS A 252 -20.95 3.90 -27.10
CA LYS A 252 -20.08 4.78 -26.33
C LYS A 252 -20.14 4.53 -24.82
N ALA A 253 -20.94 3.58 -24.33
CA ALA A 253 -20.88 3.16 -22.93
C ALA A 253 -19.46 2.71 -22.58
N ARG A 254 -18.94 3.16 -21.44
CA ARG A 254 -17.59 2.83 -20.96
C ARG A 254 -17.62 2.38 -19.51
N ILE A 255 -16.66 1.55 -19.14
CA ILE A 255 -16.39 1.27 -17.72
C ILE A 255 -15.65 2.49 -17.15
N SER A 256 -16.25 3.17 -16.19
CA SER A 256 -15.71 4.39 -15.56
C SER A 256 -15.06 4.13 -14.21
N HIS A 257 -15.60 3.20 -13.43
CA HIS A 257 -15.10 2.85 -12.10
C HIS A 257 -14.93 1.33 -11.98
N VAL A 258 -13.87 0.91 -11.29
CA VAL A 258 -13.55 -0.48 -10.95
C VAL A 258 -13.21 -0.49 -9.47
N ALA A 259 -13.75 -1.44 -8.71
CA ALA A 259 -13.37 -1.67 -7.32
C ALA A 259 -13.30 -3.17 -7.04
N CYS A 260 -12.28 -3.61 -6.31
CA CYS A 260 -12.05 -5.01 -5.97
C CYS A 260 -12.39 -5.25 -4.50
N GLY A 261 -13.28 -6.19 -4.24
CA GLY A 261 -13.73 -6.55 -2.90
C GLY A 261 -12.76 -7.47 -2.15
N PRO A 262 -13.05 -7.80 -0.89
CA PRO A 262 -12.22 -8.67 -0.07
C PRO A 262 -12.13 -10.12 -0.57
N TRP A 263 -11.01 -10.78 -0.30
CA TRP A 263 -10.86 -12.22 -0.54
C TRP A 263 -11.52 -13.03 0.58
N ILE A 264 -12.32 -14.02 0.19
CA ILE A 264 -12.89 -15.03 1.07
C ILE A 264 -12.22 -16.36 0.73
N TYR A 265 -11.53 -16.93 1.72
CA TYR A 265 -10.79 -18.18 1.57
C TYR A 265 -11.70 -19.38 1.76
N GLU A 266 -11.58 -20.35 0.85
CA GLU A 266 -12.28 -21.62 0.94
C GLU A 266 -11.49 -22.57 1.86
N THR A 267 -12.14 -23.09 2.89
CA THR A 267 -11.56 -24.13 3.76
C THR A 267 -11.59 -25.48 3.03
N SER A 268 -10.53 -25.80 2.29
CA SER A 268 -10.25 -27.16 1.81
C SER A 268 -9.08 -27.72 2.59
N GLU A 269 -9.26 -28.87 3.25
CA GLU A 269 -8.17 -29.60 3.93
C GLU A 269 -7.35 -30.48 2.97
N GLU A 270 -7.82 -30.65 1.73
CA GLU A 270 -7.18 -31.50 0.73
C GLU A 270 -6.30 -30.68 -0.24
N ASP A 271 -5.04 -31.12 -0.33
CA ASP A 271 -3.92 -30.60 -1.10
C ASP A 271 -3.47 -29.16 -0.75
N GLY A 272 -2.16 -28.88 -0.82
CA GLY A 272 -1.54 -27.58 -0.55
C GLY A 272 -1.95 -26.43 -1.49
N LYS A 273 -3.15 -26.50 -2.06
CA LYS A 273 -3.78 -25.54 -2.95
C LYS A 273 -4.74 -24.65 -2.16
N ILE A 274 -4.52 -23.35 -2.20
CA ILE A 274 -5.36 -22.39 -1.48
C ILE A 274 -6.31 -21.76 -2.49
N SER A 275 -7.61 -21.90 -2.25
CA SER A 275 -8.64 -21.32 -3.11
C SER A 275 -9.28 -20.12 -2.40
N ALA A 276 -9.44 -19.01 -3.12
CA ALA A 276 -10.05 -17.80 -2.60
C ALA A 276 -10.99 -17.18 -3.63
N ARG A 277 -12.06 -16.53 -3.17
CA ARG A 277 -13.01 -15.81 -4.02
C ARG A 277 -13.09 -14.34 -3.65
N ALA A 278 -13.26 -13.49 -4.64
CA ALA A 278 -13.58 -12.08 -4.47
C ALA A 278 -14.60 -11.63 -5.51
N ALA A 279 -15.12 -10.41 -5.39
CA ALA A 279 -15.93 -9.79 -6.43
C ALA A 279 -15.27 -8.49 -6.90
N VAL A 280 -15.31 -8.26 -8.21
CA VAL A 280 -14.95 -6.99 -8.84
C VAL A 280 -16.24 -6.30 -9.26
N ALA A 281 -16.49 -5.13 -8.70
CA ALA A 281 -17.61 -4.29 -9.08
C ALA A 281 -17.16 -3.21 -10.06
N VAL A 282 -18.02 -2.89 -11.01
CA VAL A 282 -17.75 -1.89 -12.04
C VAL A 282 -18.98 -1.04 -12.32
N VAL A 283 -18.77 0.24 -12.61
CA VAL A 283 -19.79 1.09 -13.22
C VAL A 283 -19.58 1.04 -14.74
N TYR A 284 -20.50 0.36 -15.44
CA TYR A 284 -20.48 0.25 -16.89
C TYR A 284 -21.60 1.08 -17.51
N GLY A 285 -21.24 2.22 -18.10
CA GLY A 285 -22.22 3.25 -18.48
C GLY A 285 -22.77 3.90 -17.22
N THR A 286 -24.02 3.64 -16.90
CA THR A 286 -24.71 4.09 -15.68
C THR A 286 -25.14 2.93 -14.79
N LYS A 287 -24.71 1.69 -15.09
CA LYS A 287 -25.15 0.47 -14.40
C LYS A 287 -24.04 -0.15 -13.58
N LEU A 288 -24.36 -0.53 -12.35
CA LEU A 288 -23.49 -1.32 -11.49
C LEU A 288 -23.48 -2.77 -11.96
N ARG A 289 -22.30 -3.37 -12.10
CA ARG A 289 -22.13 -4.78 -12.42
C ARG A 289 -21.09 -5.41 -11.54
N MET A 290 -21.24 -6.71 -11.29
CA MET A 290 -20.35 -7.46 -10.42
C MET A 290 -19.88 -8.76 -11.10
N PHE A 291 -18.59 -9.02 -10.97
CA PHE A 291 -17.92 -10.19 -11.53
C PHE A 291 -17.21 -10.93 -10.41
N SER A 292 -17.47 -12.22 -10.26
CA SER A 292 -16.77 -13.06 -9.29
C SER A 292 -15.41 -13.47 -9.82
N LEU A 293 -14.40 -13.40 -8.97
CA LEU A 293 -13.05 -13.87 -9.20
C LEU A 293 -12.82 -15.12 -8.37
N ASN A 294 -12.40 -16.20 -9.01
CA ASN A 294 -11.92 -17.40 -8.34
C ASN A 294 -10.41 -17.47 -8.53
N ALA A 295 -9.67 -17.36 -7.44
CA ALA A 295 -8.22 -17.45 -7.41
C ALA A 295 -7.80 -18.78 -6.79
N THR A 296 -6.81 -19.44 -7.41
CA THR A 296 -6.16 -20.62 -6.83
C THR A 296 -4.66 -20.39 -6.76
N LEU A 297 -4.11 -20.52 -5.57
CA LEU A 297 -2.67 -20.51 -5.29
C LEU A 297 -2.16 -21.94 -5.23
N THR A 298 -1.08 -22.22 -5.94
CA THR A 298 -0.33 -23.49 -5.84
C THR A 298 1.09 -23.21 -5.41
N ALA A 299 1.53 -23.82 -4.31
CA ALA A 299 2.91 -23.73 -3.85
C ALA A 299 3.83 -24.38 -4.90
N VAL A 300 4.90 -23.68 -5.26
CA VAL A 300 5.90 -24.23 -6.19
C VAL A 300 6.96 -24.97 -5.38
N GLU A 301 7.07 -26.28 -5.55
CA GLU A 301 8.05 -27.10 -4.83
C GLU A 301 9.49 -26.79 -5.29
N GLY A 302 10.42 -26.61 -4.34
CA GLY A 302 11.86 -26.52 -4.60
C GLY A 302 12.43 -25.13 -4.94
N GLN A 303 11.70 -24.03 -4.70
CA GLN A 303 12.14 -22.69 -5.11
C GLN A 303 12.86 -21.84 -4.04
N ARG A 304 13.75 -20.97 -4.53
CA ARG A 304 14.62 -20.04 -3.77
C ARG A 304 13.79 -18.92 -3.11
N LEU A 305 14.28 -18.37 -2.00
CA LEU A 305 13.64 -17.28 -1.19
C LEU A 305 13.23 -16.00 -1.97
N SER A 306 13.67 -15.82 -3.22
CA SER A 306 13.51 -14.60 -4.02
C SER A 306 12.48 -14.66 -5.16
N GLU A 307 11.91 -15.82 -5.48
CA GLU A 307 10.94 -16.02 -6.57
C GLU A 307 9.49 -16.14 -6.04
N PRO A 308 8.46 -16.04 -6.91
CA PRO A 308 7.08 -16.34 -6.56
C PRO A 308 6.94 -17.68 -5.82
N ALA A 309 6.81 -17.65 -4.48
CA ALA A 309 6.58 -18.88 -3.71
C ALA A 309 5.26 -19.59 -4.11
N PHE A 310 4.37 -18.88 -4.82
CA PHE A 310 3.11 -19.39 -5.31
C PHE A 310 2.88 -18.99 -6.77
N ASP A 311 2.45 -19.97 -7.56
CA ASP A 311 1.79 -19.72 -8.84
C ASP A 311 0.32 -19.38 -8.58
N VAL A 312 -0.22 -18.47 -9.41
CA VAL A 312 -1.57 -17.92 -9.22
C VAL A 312 -2.36 -18.05 -10.50
N ASN A 313 -3.44 -18.80 -10.43
CA ASN A 313 -4.43 -18.86 -11.50
C ASN A 313 -5.71 -18.13 -11.08
N ILE A 314 -6.24 -17.26 -11.95
CA ILE A 314 -7.46 -16.49 -11.70
C ILE A 314 -8.43 -16.73 -12.85
N THR A 315 -9.66 -17.08 -12.49
CA THR A 315 -10.76 -17.26 -13.43
C THR A 315 -11.93 -16.34 -13.08
N TRP A 316 -12.63 -15.89 -14.12
CA TRP A 316 -13.84 -15.09 -13.98
C TRP A 316 -15.07 -15.99 -13.93
N ALA A 317 -15.99 -15.66 -13.04
CA ALA A 317 -17.36 -16.16 -13.06
C ALA A 317 -18.31 -14.95 -13.05
N LYS A 318 -19.36 -14.99 -13.87
CA LYS A 318 -20.37 -13.92 -13.87
C LYS A 318 -21.22 -14.05 -12.61
N ASN A 319 -21.40 -12.96 -11.85
CA ASN A 319 -22.37 -12.96 -10.76
C ASN A 319 -23.74 -12.53 -11.31
N GLU A 320 -24.48 -13.50 -11.85
CA GLU A 320 -25.77 -13.25 -12.52
C GLU A 320 -26.85 -12.74 -11.55
N LEU A 321 -26.70 -12.99 -10.25
CA LEU A 321 -27.71 -12.67 -9.25
C LEU A 321 -27.82 -11.18 -8.98
N VAL A 322 -26.68 -10.48 -8.88
CA VAL A 322 -26.69 -9.02 -8.69
C VAL A 322 -27.27 -8.31 -9.92
N GLU A 323 -26.99 -8.82 -11.13
CA GLU A 323 -27.59 -8.28 -12.36
C GLU A 323 -29.11 -8.54 -12.46
N SER A 324 -29.64 -9.50 -11.71
CA SER A 324 -31.08 -9.82 -11.69
C SER A 324 -31.87 -9.02 -10.65
N VAL A 325 -31.22 -8.16 -9.85
CA VAL A 325 -31.89 -7.31 -8.88
C VAL A 325 -32.56 -6.14 -9.61
N GLU A 326 -33.87 -6.27 -9.86
CA GLU A 326 -34.67 -5.26 -10.57
C GLU A 326 -34.55 -3.85 -9.94
N ALA A 327 -34.36 -3.77 -8.62
CA ALA A 327 -34.18 -2.50 -7.92
C ALA A 327 -32.92 -1.72 -8.36
N LEU A 328 -31.89 -2.38 -8.93
CA LEU A 328 -30.70 -1.68 -9.43
C LEU A 328 -30.93 -1.03 -10.80
N ASP A 329 -31.95 -1.46 -11.54
CA ASP A 329 -32.27 -0.92 -12.85
C ASP A 329 -32.91 0.47 -12.78
N SER A 330 -33.47 0.86 -11.62
CA SER A 330 -34.00 2.22 -11.40
C SER A 330 -32.91 3.26 -11.13
N TYR A 331 -31.66 2.84 -10.87
CA TYR A 331 -30.58 3.75 -10.51
C TYR A 331 -29.63 4.05 -11.67
N GLU A 332 -29.06 5.25 -11.65
CA GLU A 332 -27.99 5.71 -12.53
C GLU A 332 -26.75 6.01 -11.69
N PHE A 333 -25.76 5.11 -11.77
CA PHE A 333 -24.51 5.20 -11.02
C PHE A 333 -23.51 6.11 -11.74
N THR A 334 -22.89 7.01 -10.98
CA THR A 334 -21.98 8.04 -11.51
C THR A 334 -20.69 8.23 -10.70
N GLY A 335 -20.63 7.68 -9.48
CA GLY A 335 -19.52 7.87 -8.56
C GLY A 335 -18.58 6.68 -8.43
N GLU A 336 -17.53 6.86 -7.62
CA GLU A 336 -16.65 5.77 -7.21
C GLU A 336 -17.40 4.68 -6.43
N LEU A 337 -16.76 3.51 -6.37
CA LEU A 337 -17.27 2.31 -5.74
C LEU A 337 -16.43 2.02 -4.50
N GLN A 338 -17.09 1.90 -3.34
CA GLN A 338 -16.40 1.65 -2.08
C GLN A 338 -16.96 0.39 -1.42
N TRP A 339 -16.08 -0.58 -1.17
CA TRP A 339 -16.42 -1.81 -0.46
C TRP A 339 -16.38 -1.59 1.05
N ILE A 340 -17.32 -2.25 1.74
CA ILE A 340 -17.46 -2.30 3.18
C ILE A 340 -17.65 -3.76 3.56
N SER A 341 -16.93 -4.24 4.56
CA SER A 341 -17.05 -5.62 5.01
C SER A 341 -17.04 -5.69 6.53
N GLU A 342 -18.01 -6.40 7.09
CA GLU A 342 -18.05 -6.69 8.51
C GLU A 342 -16.95 -7.68 8.92
N LYS A 343 -16.57 -7.67 10.21
CA LYS A 343 -15.71 -8.70 10.77
C LYS A 343 -16.33 -10.08 10.54
N GLY A 344 -15.53 -11.01 10.01
CA GLY A 344 -16.00 -12.37 9.70
C GLY A 344 -16.67 -12.51 8.32
N PHE A 345 -16.92 -11.40 7.63
CA PHE A 345 -17.56 -11.37 6.31
C PHE A 345 -19.00 -11.93 6.28
N ASP A 346 -19.76 -11.80 7.36
CA ASP A 346 -21.16 -12.24 7.42
C ASP A 346 -22.02 -11.44 6.44
N SER A 347 -21.81 -10.11 6.42
CA SER A 347 -22.35 -9.19 5.43
C SER A 347 -21.24 -8.41 4.72
N ILE A 348 -21.41 -8.21 3.41
CA ILE A 348 -20.52 -7.41 2.57
C ILE A 348 -21.37 -6.39 1.84
N SER A 349 -20.98 -5.12 1.91
CA SER A 349 -21.70 -4.01 1.30
C SER A 349 -20.83 -3.32 0.27
N ILE A 350 -21.44 -2.82 -0.80
CA ILE A 350 -20.80 -1.90 -1.74
C ILE A 350 -21.63 -0.63 -1.84
N CYS A 351 -20.95 0.51 -1.69
CA CYS A 351 -21.54 1.83 -1.84
C CYS A 351 -21.15 2.40 -3.20
N ALA A 352 -22.12 3.01 -3.87
CA ALA A 352 -21.94 3.65 -5.16
C ALA A 352 -22.71 4.97 -5.20
N GLY A 353 -22.06 6.03 -5.68
CA GLY A 353 -22.73 7.30 -5.94
C GLY A 353 -23.76 7.15 -7.05
N ALA A 354 -25.00 7.58 -6.79
CA ALA A 354 -26.07 7.67 -7.77
C ALA A 354 -26.49 9.14 -7.95
N PHE A 355 -27.30 9.42 -8.97
CA PHE A 355 -27.89 10.75 -9.12
C PHE A 355 -28.72 11.10 -7.86
N SER A 356 -28.40 12.23 -7.21
CA SER A 356 -29.05 12.74 -5.98
C SER A 356 -28.94 11.91 -4.70
N GLY A 357 -28.02 10.95 -4.65
CA GLY A 357 -27.86 10.15 -3.44
C GLY A 357 -26.74 9.12 -3.50
N LEU A 358 -26.68 8.33 -2.43
CA LEU A 358 -25.81 7.18 -2.31
C LEU A 358 -26.66 5.92 -2.29
N VAL A 359 -26.31 4.95 -3.13
CA VAL A 359 -26.93 3.61 -3.11
C VAL A 359 -25.96 2.65 -2.47
N THR A 360 -26.44 1.87 -1.50
CA THR A 360 -25.71 0.78 -0.88
C THR A 360 -26.37 -0.55 -1.20
N VAL A 361 -25.58 -1.49 -1.68
CA VAL A 361 -25.99 -2.87 -1.93
C VAL A 361 -25.31 -3.76 -0.92
N THR A 362 -26.07 -4.31 0.02
CA THR A 362 -25.59 -5.23 1.06
C THR A 362 -25.97 -6.65 0.68
N MET A 363 -25.01 -7.56 0.76
CA MET A 363 -25.19 -8.97 0.39
C MET A 363 -24.62 -9.90 1.46
N SER A 364 -25.21 -11.07 1.60
CA SER A 364 -24.64 -12.14 2.41
C SER A 364 -23.35 -12.68 1.80
N LYS A 365 -22.52 -13.31 2.64
CA LYS A 365 -21.31 -14.02 2.21
C LYS A 365 -21.53 -14.94 1.00
N GLY A 366 -22.60 -15.74 1.02
CA GLY A 366 -22.89 -16.72 -0.02
C GLY A 366 -23.21 -16.10 -1.38
N ILE A 367 -23.88 -14.94 -1.40
CA ILE A 367 -24.17 -14.19 -2.63
C ILE A 367 -22.91 -13.53 -3.18
N TYR A 368 -22.09 -12.95 -2.29
CA TYR A 368 -20.79 -12.39 -2.66
C TYR A 368 -19.88 -13.45 -3.32
N GLU A 369 -19.83 -14.66 -2.76
CA GLU A 369 -19.08 -15.81 -3.30
C GLU A 369 -19.67 -16.39 -4.61
N GLY A 370 -20.88 -15.96 -5.00
CA GLY A 370 -21.63 -16.51 -6.13
C GLY A 370 -22.09 -17.97 -5.91
N ARG A 371 -22.33 -18.37 -4.65
CA ARG A 371 -22.72 -19.74 -4.26
C ARG A 371 -24.19 -19.85 -3.89
N ASP A 372 -24.74 -18.84 -3.22
CA ASP A 372 -26.16 -18.79 -2.86
C ASP A 372 -26.95 -18.22 -4.04
N GLY A 373 -28.14 -18.76 -4.30
CA GLY A 373 -29.02 -18.35 -5.39
C GLY A 373 -30.25 -17.55 -4.94
N LYS A 374 -30.36 -17.25 -3.64
CA LYS A 374 -31.54 -16.58 -3.09
C LYS A 374 -31.39 -15.06 -3.08
N LEU A 375 -32.19 -14.38 -3.90
CA LEU A 375 -32.27 -12.91 -3.98
C LEU A 375 -32.66 -12.24 -2.65
N ASP A 376 -33.37 -12.94 -1.77
CA ASP A 376 -33.77 -12.44 -0.44
C ASP A 376 -32.58 -12.05 0.46
N ASN A 377 -31.36 -12.46 0.09
CA ASN A 377 -30.12 -12.17 0.79
C ASN A 377 -29.35 -10.96 0.23
N VAL A 378 -30.02 -10.12 -0.59
CA VAL A 378 -29.51 -8.86 -1.11
C VAL A 378 -30.45 -7.72 -0.71
N VAL A 379 -29.90 -6.70 -0.05
CA VAL A 379 -30.64 -5.50 0.37
C VAL A 379 -30.07 -4.29 -0.35
N VAL A 380 -30.92 -3.60 -1.11
CA VAL A 380 -30.58 -2.34 -1.79
C VAL A 380 -31.20 -1.19 -0.99
N ARG A 381 -30.38 -0.22 -0.58
CA ARG A 381 -30.83 0.98 0.15
C ARG A 381 -30.36 2.24 -0.56
N GLU A 382 -31.23 3.23 -0.62
CA GLU A 382 -30.94 4.55 -1.15
C GLU A 382 -30.93 5.57 -0.02
N ASN A 383 -29.85 6.33 0.07
CA ASN A 383 -29.70 7.48 0.94
C ASN A 383 -29.73 8.75 0.08
N ALA A 384 -30.91 9.35 -0.06
CA ALA A 384 -31.07 10.62 -0.77
C ALA A 384 -30.39 11.77 -0.01
N PHE A 385 -29.75 12.68 -0.74
CA PHE A 385 -29.10 13.83 -0.14
C PHE A 385 -30.13 14.95 0.08
N ILE A 386 -30.70 14.98 1.28
CA ILE A 386 -31.70 15.97 1.68
C ILE A 386 -31.11 16.86 2.78
N GLN A 387 -31.26 18.18 2.62
CA GLN A 387 -30.97 19.15 3.66
C GLN A 387 -32.08 19.12 4.72
N GLU A 388 -31.71 18.99 6.00
CA GLU A 388 -32.67 19.05 7.10
C GLU A 388 -33.44 20.38 7.07
N PRO A 389 -34.78 20.39 7.15
CA PRO A 389 -35.54 21.62 7.13
C PRO A 389 -35.23 22.46 8.37
N LEU A 390 -35.00 23.77 8.17
CA LEU A 390 -34.95 24.74 9.26
C LEU A 390 -36.27 24.68 10.07
N PRO A 391 -36.22 24.73 11.42
CA PRO A 391 -37.41 24.64 12.24
C PRO A 391 -38.40 25.78 11.90
N GLY A 392 -39.59 25.44 11.39
CA GLY A 392 -40.67 26.38 11.10
C GLY A 392 -41.29 26.31 9.69
N TYR A 393 -40.75 25.52 8.76
CA TYR A 393 -41.29 25.35 7.40
C TYR A 393 -42.05 24.01 7.22
N SER A 394 -43.14 24.02 6.42
CA SER A 394 -43.96 22.82 6.19
C SER A 394 -43.26 21.78 5.31
N THR A 395 -43.43 20.50 5.61
CA THR A 395 -42.70 19.36 5.02
C THR A 395 -42.96 19.10 3.53
N ALA A 396 -44.06 19.61 2.96
CA ALA A 396 -44.47 19.28 1.59
C ALA A 396 -43.93 20.24 0.51
N GLU A 397 -43.77 21.53 0.81
CA GLU A 397 -43.24 22.53 -0.15
C GLU A 397 -41.69 22.60 -0.18
N VAL A 398 -41.05 21.96 0.80
CA VAL A 398 -39.59 21.99 1.03
C VAL A 398 -38.88 20.81 0.34
N SER A 399 -39.60 19.72 0.03
CA SER A 399 -39.06 18.42 -0.39
C SER A 399 -38.25 18.40 -1.71
N GLU A 400 -38.49 19.30 -2.66
CA GLU A 400 -37.69 19.38 -3.89
C GLU A 400 -36.57 20.42 -3.81
N LYS A 401 -36.75 21.47 -2.98
CA LYS A 401 -35.77 22.56 -2.82
C LYS A 401 -34.62 22.21 -1.89
N THR A 402 -34.74 21.14 -1.09
CA THR A 402 -33.70 20.67 -0.16
C THR A 402 -32.90 19.48 -0.69
N LYS A 403 -33.16 19.01 -1.91
CA LYS A 403 -32.41 17.92 -2.51
C LYS A 403 -31.11 18.43 -3.14
N HIS A 404 -30.01 17.81 -2.77
CA HIS A 404 -28.74 17.94 -3.44
C HIS A 404 -28.70 16.95 -4.62
N TRP A 405 -28.42 17.46 -5.80
CA TRP A 405 -28.42 16.69 -7.05
C TRP A 405 -27.01 16.37 -7.54
N GLU A 406 -26.00 16.85 -6.79
CA GLU A 406 -24.60 16.72 -7.15
C GLU A 406 -24.10 15.29 -6.98
N PRO A 407 -23.23 14.82 -7.87
CA PRO A 407 -22.64 13.49 -7.75
C PRO A 407 -21.69 13.43 -6.54
N VAL A 408 -21.56 12.22 -6.02
CA VAL A 408 -20.54 11.89 -5.02
C VAL A 408 -19.15 12.08 -5.63
N SER A 409 -18.33 12.89 -4.99
CA SER A 409 -16.94 13.18 -5.39
C SER A 409 -15.91 12.64 -4.41
N ALA A 410 -16.35 12.29 -3.19
CA ALA A 410 -15.48 11.75 -2.16
C ALA A 410 -16.22 10.76 -1.25
N THR A 411 -15.55 9.66 -0.92
CA THR A 411 -16.02 8.55 -0.11
C THR A 411 -14.84 7.95 0.63
N ALA A 412 -15.00 7.66 1.91
CA ALA A 412 -14.01 6.92 2.66
C ALA A 412 -14.69 6.03 3.69
N VAL A 413 -14.15 4.83 3.86
CA VAL A 413 -14.49 3.95 4.99
C VAL A 413 -13.36 4.09 5.99
N ALA A 414 -13.71 4.41 7.23
CA ALA A 414 -12.76 4.60 8.30
C ALA A 414 -13.06 3.64 9.44
N ARG A 415 -12.04 2.91 9.89
CA ARG A 415 -12.16 1.97 11.01
C ARG A 415 -11.75 2.65 12.30
N ASN A 416 -12.61 2.60 13.30
CA ASN A 416 -12.27 3.04 14.65
C ASN A 416 -11.36 2.00 15.32
N GLU A 417 -10.18 2.39 15.83
CA GLU A 417 -9.25 1.43 16.44
C GLU A 417 -9.71 0.89 17.79
N GLN A 418 -10.56 1.62 18.53
CA GLN A 418 -11.03 1.22 19.86
C GLN A 418 -12.27 0.34 19.78
N THR A 419 -13.24 0.72 18.96
CA THR A 419 -14.50 -0.01 18.81
C THR A 419 -14.45 -1.04 17.68
N GLU A 420 -13.45 -0.95 16.81
CA GLU A 420 -13.28 -1.76 15.60
C GLU A 420 -14.46 -1.69 14.62
N ASN A 421 -15.32 -0.69 14.79
CA ASN A 421 -16.45 -0.41 13.91
C ASN A 421 -16.00 0.41 12.70
N ASP A 422 -16.54 0.07 11.54
CA ASP A 422 -16.34 0.82 10.31
C ASP A 422 -17.42 1.88 10.16
N THR A 423 -17.03 3.09 9.74
CA THR A 423 -17.93 4.19 9.41
C THR A 423 -17.71 4.66 7.98
N LEU A 424 -18.78 4.99 7.29
CA LEU A 424 -18.76 5.49 5.92
C LEU A 424 -18.91 7.01 5.94
N HIS A 425 -18.04 7.70 5.20
CA HIS A 425 -18.04 9.14 5.04
C HIS A 425 -18.19 9.49 3.58
N VAL A 426 -19.02 10.50 3.28
CA VAL A 426 -19.35 10.91 1.91
C VAL A 426 -19.28 12.42 1.80
N GLY A 427 -18.76 12.90 0.67
CA GLY A 427 -18.71 14.31 0.28
C GLY A 427 -19.04 14.51 -1.20
N THR A 428 -19.53 15.70 -1.52
CA THR A 428 -19.88 16.12 -2.87
C THR A 428 -19.21 17.45 -3.23
N LEU A 429 -19.18 17.76 -4.52
CA LEU A 429 -18.81 19.11 -5.00
C LEU A 429 -19.92 20.14 -4.77
N GLY A 430 -21.12 19.71 -4.39
CA GLY A 430 -22.26 20.56 -4.02
C GLY A 430 -22.25 21.03 -2.56
N ALA A 431 -21.13 20.83 -1.85
CA ALA A 431 -21.00 21.09 -0.41
C ALA A 431 -21.93 20.27 0.50
N TYR A 432 -22.48 19.16 -0.01
CA TYR A 432 -23.11 18.15 0.83
C TYR A 432 -22.06 17.19 1.41
N ALA A 433 -22.16 16.90 2.71
CA ALA A 433 -21.23 16.06 3.46
C ALA A 433 -21.98 15.29 4.55
N GLN A 434 -21.81 13.96 4.61
CA GLN A 434 -22.53 13.12 5.56
C GLN A 434 -21.70 11.91 6.01
N SER A 435 -21.95 11.44 7.23
CA SER A 435 -21.33 10.23 7.80
C SER A 435 -22.40 9.25 8.27
N TYR A 436 -22.14 7.97 8.06
CA TYR A 436 -23.04 6.85 8.31
C TYR A 436 -22.32 5.75 9.08
N THR A 437 -23.00 5.06 9.99
CA THR A 437 -22.55 3.73 10.40
C THR A 437 -22.64 2.78 9.20
N CYS A 438 -21.73 1.80 9.12
CA CYS A 438 -21.77 0.86 8.01
C CYS A 438 -23.05 0.01 8.04
N PRO A 439 -23.80 -0.08 6.93
CA PRO A 439 -25.04 -0.86 6.89
C PRO A 439 -24.76 -2.37 6.86
N THR A 440 -25.61 -3.13 7.55
CA THR A 440 -25.62 -4.59 7.55
C THR A 440 -26.90 -5.09 6.85
N ILE A 441 -27.10 -6.41 6.76
CA ILE A 441 -28.35 -6.95 6.18
C ILE A 441 -29.55 -6.48 7.01
N ASP A 442 -29.44 -6.55 8.35
CA ASP A 442 -30.55 -6.29 9.26
C ASP A 442 -30.71 -4.81 9.63
N GLU A 443 -29.62 -4.05 9.67
CA GLU A 443 -29.62 -2.66 10.16
C GLU A 443 -29.27 -1.66 9.06
N GLU A 444 -30.02 -0.57 9.00
CA GLU A 444 -29.70 0.57 8.15
C GLU A 444 -28.57 1.41 8.78
N GLY A 445 -27.69 1.94 7.93
CA GLY A 445 -26.62 2.83 8.37
C GLY A 445 -27.19 4.12 8.97
N GLN A 446 -26.88 4.39 10.23
CA GLN A 446 -27.37 5.57 10.94
C GLN A 446 -26.50 6.78 10.65
N VAL A 447 -27.16 7.89 10.33
CA VAL A 447 -26.53 9.20 10.14
C VAL A 447 -26.01 9.72 11.48
N PHE A 448 -24.74 10.15 11.51
CA PHE A 448 -24.16 10.81 12.67
C PHE A 448 -23.29 12.01 12.27
N GLN A 449 -23.02 12.91 13.23
CA GLN A 449 -22.15 14.06 13.02
C GLN A 449 -20.70 13.71 13.37
N ALA A 450 -19.87 13.53 12.35
CA ALA A 450 -18.46 13.23 12.54
C ALA A 450 -17.66 14.49 12.97
N PRO A 451 -16.57 14.33 13.77
CA PRO A 451 -15.76 15.46 14.24
C PRO A 451 -15.18 16.33 13.12
N TRP A 452 -14.82 15.72 11.99
CA TRP A 452 -14.28 16.43 10.82
C TRP A 452 -15.32 17.34 10.16
N LYS A 453 -16.61 16.98 10.19
CA LYS A 453 -17.68 17.80 9.60
C LYS A 453 -17.79 19.13 10.33
N LYS A 454 -17.70 19.13 11.66
CA LYS A 454 -17.68 20.37 12.45
C LYS A 454 -16.48 21.24 12.10
N GLN A 455 -15.29 20.66 11.98
CA GLN A 455 -14.09 21.41 11.58
C GLN A 455 -14.23 22.01 10.18
N LEU A 456 -14.81 21.27 9.22
CA LEU A 456 -15.09 21.77 7.87
C LEU A 456 -16.05 22.98 7.90
N GLU A 457 -17.12 22.91 8.71
CA GLU A 457 -18.03 24.04 8.91
C GLU A 457 -17.32 25.25 9.51
N ASP A 458 -16.43 25.05 10.50
CA ASP A 458 -15.63 26.14 11.07
C ASP A 458 -14.75 26.84 9.99
N PHE A 459 -14.21 26.11 9.01
CA PHE A 459 -13.48 26.69 7.88
C PHE A 459 -14.39 27.47 6.93
N ARG A 460 -15.56 26.90 6.63
CA ARG A 460 -16.57 27.53 5.79
C ARG A 460 -17.02 28.87 6.39
N GLU A 461 -17.35 28.89 7.68
CA GLU A 461 -17.76 30.09 8.41
C GLU A 461 -16.65 31.16 8.45
N ARG A 462 -15.39 30.77 8.66
CA ARG A 462 -14.27 31.73 8.64
C ARG A 462 -14.10 32.36 7.26
N PHE A 463 -14.14 31.56 6.20
CA PHE A 463 -14.06 32.09 4.84
C PHE A 463 -15.23 33.01 4.51
N ASP A 464 -16.43 32.66 4.96
CA ASP A 464 -17.62 33.48 4.82
C ASP A 464 -17.46 34.87 5.48
N ILE A 465 -16.95 34.89 6.71
CA ILE A 465 -16.67 36.12 7.48
C ILE A 465 -15.57 36.94 6.83
N ASP A 466 -14.46 36.29 6.44
CA ASP A 466 -13.29 36.96 5.86
C ASP A 466 -13.60 37.62 4.51
N ARG A 467 -14.63 37.12 3.80
CA ARG A 467 -15.04 37.56 2.47
C ARG A 467 -16.38 38.30 2.46
N ASP A 468 -17.03 38.47 3.61
CA ASP A 468 -18.34 39.13 3.77
C ASP A 468 -19.43 38.53 2.86
N LEU A 469 -19.53 37.19 2.83
CA LEU A 469 -20.41 36.45 1.91
C LEU A 469 -21.82 36.20 2.48
N GLY A 470 -22.09 36.61 3.72
CA GLY A 470 -23.45 36.58 4.29
C GLY A 470 -24.04 35.17 4.44
N GLY A 471 -23.21 34.17 4.69
CA GLY A 471 -23.58 32.75 4.77
C GLY A 471 -23.57 32.00 3.45
N LEU A 472 -23.26 32.67 2.33
CA LEU A 472 -23.27 32.12 0.98
C LEU A 472 -21.87 31.60 0.60
N THR A 473 -21.41 30.61 1.35
CA THR A 473 -20.14 29.91 1.10
C THR A 473 -20.38 28.42 0.89
N ALA A 474 -19.75 27.87 -0.15
CA ALA A 474 -19.76 26.45 -0.47
C ALA A 474 -18.38 25.81 -0.22
N ALA A 475 -18.36 24.74 0.58
CA ALA A 475 -17.17 23.92 0.82
C ALA A 475 -17.22 22.66 -0.06
N ARG A 476 -16.51 22.66 -1.19
CA ARG A 476 -16.53 21.55 -2.14
C ARG A 476 -15.53 20.49 -1.74
N ILE A 477 -15.98 19.24 -1.58
CA ILE A 477 -15.12 18.14 -1.16
C ILE A 477 -14.66 17.35 -2.39
N TRP A 478 -13.35 17.19 -2.56
CA TRP A 478 -12.74 16.58 -3.74
C TRP A 478 -12.22 15.16 -3.53
N GLY A 479 -11.91 14.80 -2.29
CA GLY A 479 -11.43 13.46 -1.96
C GLY A 479 -11.40 13.22 -0.46
N MET A 480 -11.56 11.95 -0.09
CA MET A 480 -11.42 11.49 1.28
C MET A 480 -10.62 10.19 1.28
N ASP A 481 -9.83 9.97 2.33
CA ASP A 481 -9.28 8.64 2.60
C ASP A 481 -9.00 8.47 4.09
N SER A 482 -8.81 7.24 4.55
CA SER A 482 -8.61 6.92 5.96
C SER A 482 -7.36 6.09 6.20
N TRP A 483 -6.77 6.26 7.38
CA TRP A 483 -5.66 5.45 7.85
C TRP A 483 -5.63 5.45 9.38
N LYS A 484 -5.63 4.26 10.01
CA LYS A 484 -5.50 4.08 11.46
C LYS A 484 -6.40 5.00 12.31
N GLY A 485 -7.71 4.96 12.09
CA GLY A 485 -8.68 5.79 12.84
C GLY A 485 -8.64 7.29 12.51
N LEU A 486 -7.85 7.72 11.52
CA LEU A 486 -7.84 9.06 10.98
C LEU A 486 -8.58 9.10 9.64
N ILE A 487 -9.14 10.27 9.35
CA ILE A 487 -9.71 10.61 8.05
C ILE A 487 -9.07 11.90 7.54
N ALA A 488 -8.61 11.86 6.28
CA ALA A 488 -8.17 13.02 5.53
C ALA A 488 -9.30 13.48 4.61
N VAL A 489 -9.54 14.78 4.56
CA VAL A 489 -10.55 15.42 3.70
C VAL A 489 -9.88 16.54 2.93
N ALA A 490 -9.96 16.48 1.59
CA ALA A 490 -9.51 17.54 0.71
C ALA A 490 -10.70 18.37 0.24
N PHE A 491 -10.67 19.68 0.46
CA PHE A 491 -11.75 20.57 0.06
C PHE A 491 -11.26 21.93 -0.41
N THR A 492 -12.13 22.63 -1.14
CA THR A 492 -11.94 24.01 -1.58
C THR A 492 -13.13 24.86 -1.13
N LEU A 493 -12.90 26.15 -0.90
CA LEU A 493 -13.90 27.10 -0.41
C LEU A 493 -14.22 28.11 -1.51
N HIS A 494 -15.50 28.32 -1.77
CA HIS A 494 -15.99 29.15 -2.86
C HIS A 494 -17.19 29.98 -2.44
N PRO A 495 -17.39 31.19 -2.99
CA PRO A 495 -18.68 31.87 -2.95
C PRO A 495 -19.79 31.00 -3.56
N GLY A 496 -20.96 31.00 -2.93
CA GLY A 496 -22.10 30.15 -3.32
C GLY A 496 -23.06 30.79 -4.34
N ASP A 497 -23.08 32.13 -4.43
CA ASP A 497 -24.08 32.89 -5.19
C ASP A 497 -23.47 33.79 -6.29
N MET A 498 -22.16 33.72 -6.49
CA MET A 498 -21.46 34.50 -7.50
C MET A 498 -20.40 33.69 -8.25
N VAL A 499 -20.01 34.19 -9.42
CA VAL A 499 -18.92 33.62 -10.20
C VAL A 499 -17.60 34.04 -9.57
N GLU A 500 -16.85 33.06 -9.06
CA GLU A 500 -15.50 33.28 -8.58
C GLU A 500 -14.52 33.29 -9.76
N TYR A 501 -13.73 34.36 -9.87
CA TYR A 501 -12.59 34.41 -10.76
C TYR A 501 -11.33 34.15 -9.94
N THR A 502 -10.75 32.95 -10.07
CA THR A 502 -9.49 32.58 -9.40
C THR A 502 -8.33 32.62 -10.37
N THR A 503 -7.21 33.20 -9.96
CA THR A 503 -5.92 32.99 -10.64
C THR A 503 -5.23 31.75 -10.09
N THR A 504 -4.30 31.15 -10.85
CA THR A 504 -3.53 29.98 -10.40
C THR A 504 -2.72 30.23 -9.11
N ALA A 505 -2.45 31.51 -8.77
CA ALA A 505 -1.76 31.86 -7.53
C ALA A 505 -2.71 31.85 -6.30
N GLU A 506 -4.01 31.99 -6.53
CA GLU A 506 -5.07 32.03 -5.51
C GLU A 506 -5.76 30.68 -5.32
N GLU A 507 -5.59 29.75 -6.27
CA GLU A 507 -6.05 28.37 -6.12
C GLU A 507 -5.43 27.73 -4.88
N ARG A 508 -6.28 27.34 -3.94
CA ARG A 508 -5.89 26.65 -2.71
C ARG A 508 -6.79 25.45 -2.48
N THR A 509 -6.14 24.34 -2.12
CA THR A 509 -6.80 23.16 -1.57
C THR A 509 -6.40 23.02 -0.12
N THR A 510 -7.39 22.88 0.75
CA THR A 510 -7.16 22.64 2.17
C THR A 510 -7.29 21.15 2.44
N LEU A 511 -6.25 20.57 3.03
CA LEU A 511 -6.32 19.24 3.60
C LEU A 511 -6.56 19.35 5.10
N MET A 512 -7.58 18.64 5.55
CA MET A 512 -7.90 18.50 6.96
C MET A 512 -7.74 17.03 7.34
N ILE A 513 -7.02 16.79 8.43
CA ILE A 513 -6.87 15.45 9.00
C ILE A 513 -7.47 15.46 10.40
N SER A 514 -8.44 14.59 10.61
CA SER A 514 -9.20 14.48 11.86
C SER A 514 -9.25 13.04 12.34
N HIS A 515 -9.39 12.86 13.65
CA HIS A 515 -9.59 11.56 14.26
C HIS A 515 -11.09 11.24 14.34
N LEU A 516 -11.44 9.96 14.28
CA LEU A 516 -12.83 9.52 14.42
C LEU A 516 -13.36 9.72 15.85
N ASP A 517 -12.50 9.54 16.86
CA ASP A 517 -12.81 9.80 18.28
C ASP A 517 -12.48 11.26 18.71
N PRO A 518 -13.26 11.86 19.64
CA PRO A 518 -12.98 13.17 20.26
C PRO A 518 -11.72 13.18 21.17
N PRO A 519 -11.20 14.35 21.57
CA PRO A 519 -9.84 14.79 21.26
C PRO A 519 -8.77 14.15 22.16
N LYS A 520 -7.97 13.25 21.59
CA LYS A 520 -6.57 13.07 22.02
C LYS A 520 -5.70 14.01 21.18
N ALA A 521 -4.79 14.74 21.83
CA ALA A 521 -3.82 15.56 21.11
C ALA A 521 -2.98 14.67 20.20
N VAL A 522 -2.88 15.07 18.94
CA VAL A 522 -2.29 14.25 17.87
C VAL A 522 -0.80 14.58 17.74
N SER A 523 0.07 13.59 17.96
CA SER A 523 1.45 13.63 17.42
C SER A 523 1.54 12.70 16.22
N VAL A 524 2.06 13.21 15.10
CA VAL A 524 2.35 12.41 13.89
C VAL A 524 3.32 11.26 14.20
N ALA A 525 4.21 11.41 15.18
CA ALA A 525 5.10 10.32 15.58
C ALA A 525 4.34 9.15 16.21
N SER A 526 3.34 9.42 17.06
CA SER A 526 2.51 8.37 17.68
C SER A 526 1.71 7.54 16.66
N MET A 527 1.52 8.04 15.44
CA MET A 527 0.85 7.31 14.34
C MET A 527 1.74 6.24 13.69
N LEU A 528 3.05 6.45 13.71
CA LEU A 528 4.05 5.60 13.06
C LEU A 528 4.57 4.51 13.99
N TYR A 529 4.56 4.73 15.30
CA TYR A 529 4.86 3.67 16.25
C TYR A 529 3.74 2.63 16.25
N PRO A 530 4.06 1.32 16.15
CA PRO A 530 3.08 0.29 16.42
C PRO A 530 2.55 0.42 17.84
N SER A 531 1.27 0.12 18.02
CA SER A 531 0.65 -0.01 19.33
C SER A 531 1.44 -1.01 20.20
N GLY A 532 1.94 -0.55 21.34
CA GLY A 532 2.68 -1.37 22.32
C GLY A 532 4.21 -1.38 22.19
N TRP A 533 4.82 -0.55 21.33
CA TRP A 533 6.28 -0.38 21.36
C TRP A 533 6.73 0.37 22.62
N THR A 534 7.55 -0.28 23.44
CA THR A 534 8.27 0.33 24.57
C THR A 534 9.77 0.01 24.44
N PRO A 535 10.68 0.91 24.86
CA PRO A 535 12.11 0.63 24.89
C PRO A 535 12.46 -0.64 25.68
N GLU A 536 11.65 -0.99 26.68
CA GLU A 536 11.77 -2.22 27.49
C GLU A 536 11.58 -3.51 26.67
N SER A 537 10.99 -3.44 25.47
CA SER A 537 10.80 -4.60 24.59
C SER A 537 12.05 -4.97 23.77
N ILE A 538 13.07 -4.10 23.72
CA ILE A 538 14.28 -4.31 22.91
C ILE A 538 15.01 -5.62 23.24
N PRO A 539 15.26 -5.99 24.52
CA PRO A 539 15.95 -7.23 24.86
C PRO A 539 15.20 -8.48 24.39
N GLU A 540 13.88 -8.51 24.53
CA GLU A 540 13.05 -9.64 24.07
C GLU A 540 13.07 -9.77 22.55
N LYS A 541 12.99 -8.65 21.81
CA LYS A 541 13.14 -8.66 20.35
C LYS A 541 14.53 -9.15 19.92
N ARG A 542 15.59 -8.76 20.64
CA ARG A 542 16.96 -9.23 20.38
C ARG A 542 17.10 -10.74 20.57
N LYS A 543 16.49 -11.31 21.63
CA LYS A 543 16.48 -12.77 21.86
C LYS A 543 15.88 -13.52 20.66
N LEU A 544 14.85 -12.98 20.01
CA LEU A 544 14.24 -13.58 18.83
C LEU A 544 15.19 -13.61 17.62
N ILE A 545 15.88 -12.49 17.36
CA ILE A 545 16.86 -12.40 16.28
C ILE A 545 17.98 -13.43 16.50
N LEU A 546 18.48 -13.51 17.74
CA LEU A 546 19.52 -14.46 18.13
C LEU A 546 19.04 -15.91 18.03
N GLY A 547 17.84 -16.22 18.51
CA GLY A 547 17.25 -17.55 18.43
C GLY A 547 17.10 -18.01 16.99
N PHE A 548 16.63 -17.14 16.09
CA PHE A 548 16.56 -17.43 14.66
C PHE A 548 17.94 -17.63 14.05
N THR A 549 18.86 -16.70 14.29
CA THR A 549 20.20 -16.71 13.70
C THR A 549 21.02 -17.91 14.19
N LEU A 550 20.93 -18.31 15.45
CA LEU A 550 21.67 -19.46 15.97
C LEU A 550 20.98 -20.79 15.63
N GLY A 551 19.65 -20.83 15.64
CA GLY A 551 18.85 -22.05 15.46
C GLY A 551 18.63 -22.49 14.01
N LEU A 552 18.71 -21.58 13.02
CA LEU A 552 18.48 -21.93 11.62
C LEU A 552 19.66 -22.74 11.04
N GLU A 553 19.44 -23.97 10.59
CA GLU A 553 20.45 -24.74 9.85
C GLU A 553 20.23 -24.56 8.33
N THR A 554 21.26 -24.09 7.62
CA THR A 554 21.26 -23.89 6.16
C THR A 554 22.41 -24.63 5.50
N GLU A 555 22.23 -25.06 4.25
CA GLU A 555 23.29 -25.66 3.45
C GLU A 555 24.46 -24.68 3.33
N ASN A 556 25.68 -25.14 3.59
CA ASN A 556 26.92 -24.33 3.49
C ASN A 556 27.11 -23.22 4.54
N GLN A 557 26.34 -23.17 5.62
CA GLN A 557 26.46 -22.10 6.64
C GLN A 557 27.82 -22.04 7.35
N TYR A 558 28.57 -23.14 7.36
CA TYR A 558 29.91 -23.21 7.95
C TYR A 558 31.03 -23.17 6.91
N SER A 559 30.71 -23.16 5.61
CA SER A 559 31.69 -23.00 4.53
C SER A 559 31.72 -21.58 3.96
N ASP A 560 30.60 -20.84 4.08
CA ASP A 560 30.53 -19.44 3.68
C ASP A 560 31.14 -18.50 4.76
N PRO A 561 32.18 -17.72 4.45
CA PRO A 561 32.81 -16.79 5.41
C PRO A 561 31.84 -15.77 6.01
N TRP A 562 30.82 -15.33 5.26
CA TRP A 562 29.85 -14.35 5.76
C TRP A 562 28.88 -14.96 6.77
N SER A 563 28.41 -16.18 6.50
CA SER A 563 27.61 -16.96 7.44
C SER A 563 28.40 -17.28 8.71
N GLN A 564 29.70 -17.57 8.59
CA GLN A 564 30.60 -17.74 9.73
C GLN A 564 30.72 -16.47 10.59
N ARG A 565 30.96 -15.30 9.97
CA ARG A 565 31.00 -13.99 10.66
C ARG A 565 29.71 -13.68 11.39
N LEU A 566 28.57 -13.85 10.70
CA LEU A 566 27.25 -13.64 11.26
C LEU A 566 27.02 -14.53 12.49
N LEU A 567 27.35 -15.82 12.39
CA LEU A 567 27.18 -16.77 13.49
C LEU A 567 28.05 -16.40 14.70
N TYR A 568 29.31 -16.03 14.46
CA TYR A 568 30.19 -15.58 15.54
C TYR A 568 29.67 -14.31 16.22
N ALA A 569 29.24 -13.31 15.45
CA ALA A 569 28.67 -12.08 15.99
C ALA A 569 27.40 -12.33 16.82
N ALA A 570 26.53 -13.25 16.37
CA ALA A 570 25.37 -13.68 17.13
C ALA A 570 25.76 -14.40 18.45
N CYS A 571 26.76 -15.29 18.42
CA CYS A 571 27.28 -15.94 19.63
C CYS A 571 27.84 -14.91 20.62
N ALA A 572 28.67 -13.97 20.14
CA ALA A 572 29.22 -12.91 20.96
C ALA A 572 28.12 -12.04 21.59
N CYS A 573 27.13 -11.61 20.81
CA CYS A 573 25.97 -10.86 21.31
C CYS A 573 25.16 -11.65 22.36
N ALA A 574 24.98 -12.95 22.18
CA ALA A 574 24.29 -13.79 23.16
C ALA A 574 25.05 -13.83 24.52
N ILE A 575 26.38 -13.95 24.49
CA ILE A 575 27.25 -13.97 25.67
C ILE A 575 27.26 -12.62 26.40
N THR A 576 27.33 -11.51 25.67
CA THR A 576 27.52 -10.18 26.24
C THR A 576 26.21 -9.47 26.60
N SER A 577 25.13 -9.64 25.82
CA SER A 577 23.97 -8.75 25.86
C SER A 577 22.61 -9.42 26.16
N CYS A 578 22.50 -10.75 26.13
CA CYS A 578 21.24 -11.46 26.43
C CYS A 578 21.35 -12.46 27.59
N ARG A 579 22.39 -13.30 27.63
CA ARG A 579 22.66 -14.33 28.66
C ARG A 579 21.47 -15.22 29.04
N ASP A 580 20.62 -15.52 28.06
CA ASP A 580 19.54 -16.49 28.18
C ASP A 580 20.11 -17.92 28.12
N GLU A 581 19.72 -18.80 29.04
CA GLU A 581 20.30 -20.17 29.14
C GLU A 581 20.14 -20.96 27.83
N HIS A 582 18.99 -20.83 27.16
CA HIS A 582 18.75 -21.52 25.90
C HIS A 582 19.63 -20.96 24.78
N LEU A 583 19.72 -19.64 24.64
CA LEU A 583 20.59 -19.00 23.65
C LEU A 583 22.08 -19.29 23.89
N LEU A 584 22.54 -19.34 25.14
CA LEU A 584 23.92 -19.71 25.48
C LEU A 584 24.22 -21.17 25.12
N SER A 585 23.25 -22.08 25.31
CA SER A 585 23.41 -23.48 24.89
C SER A 585 23.54 -23.63 23.37
N LEU A 586 22.72 -22.87 22.60
CA LEU A 586 22.81 -22.80 21.15
C LEU A 586 24.13 -22.17 20.70
N ALA A 587 24.54 -21.07 21.33
CA ALA A 587 25.80 -20.39 21.04
C ALA A 587 27.00 -21.32 21.26
N HIS A 588 27.03 -22.08 22.36
CA HIS A 588 28.08 -23.06 22.63
C HIS A 588 28.18 -24.12 21.53
N SER A 589 27.04 -24.70 21.11
CA SER A 589 26.97 -25.68 20.01
C SER A 589 27.45 -25.09 18.68
N VAL A 590 27.06 -23.85 18.36
CA VAL A 590 27.50 -23.15 17.14
C VAL A 590 29.00 -22.84 17.17
N LEU A 591 29.54 -22.39 18.30
CA LEU A 591 30.98 -22.14 18.47
C LEU A 591 31.82 -23.42 18.35
N GLU A 592 31.28 -24.56 18.80
CA GLU A 592 31.92 -25.86 18.59
C GLU A 592 32.02 -26.19 17.11
N LYS A 593 30.89 -26.13 16.39
CA LYS A 593 30.83 -26.37 14.94
C LYS A 593 31.72 -25.38 14.15
N LEU A 594 31.69 -24.09 14.49
CA LEU A 594 32.54 -23.06 13.84
C LEU A 594 34.03 -23.30 14.05
N GLY A 595 34.43 -23.67 15.27
CA GLY A 595 35.82 -24.00 15.57
C GLY A 595 36.30 -25.21 14.78
N THR A 596 35.46 -26.25 14.64
CA THR A 596 35.81 -27.43 13.83
C THR A 596 35.90 -27.14 12.34
N ALA A 597 35.06 -26.24 11.81
CA ALA A 597 35.02 -25.92 10.39
C ALA A 597 36.16 -24.98 9.96
N THR A 598 36.54 -24.02 10.81
CA THR A 598 37.51 -22.97 10.46
C THR A 598 38.90 -23.18 11.06
N GLY A 599 39.03 -24.04 12.08
CA GLY A 599 40.25 -24.22 12.86
C GLY A 599 40.55 -23.07 13.83
N ALA A 600 39.60 -22.14 14.05
CA ALA A 600 39.76 -21.04 14.99
C ALA A 600 39.79 -21.50 16.45
N ASP A 601 40.67 -20.90 17.27
CA ASP A 601 40.62 -21.04 18.72
C ASP A 601 39.52 -20.17 19.33
N LEU A 602 38.47 -20.85 19.82
CA LEU A 602 37.27 -20.25 20.41
C LEU A 602 37.07 -20.72 21.87
N ALA A 603 38.14 -21.13 22.56
CA ALA A 603 38.04 -21.67 23.92
C ALA A 603 37.51 -20.64 24.94
N ASP A 604 37.93 -19.37 24.81
CA ASP A 604 37.47 -18.28 25.69
C ASP A 604 35.95 -18.09 25.55
N GLU A 605 35.44 -17.94 24.32
CA GLU A 605 34.00 -17.76 24.06
C GLU A 605 33.16 -18.95 24.54
N LYS A 606 33.64 -20.18 24.31
CA LYS A 606 32.97 -21.39 24.78
C LYS A 606 32.89 -21.43 26.31
N SER A 607 33.98 -21.11 27.01
CA SER A 607 33.99 -21.07 28.48
C SER A 607 32.97 -20.08 29.04
N ARG A 608 32.83 -18.92 28.38
CA ARG A 608 31.90 -17.84 28.77
C ARG A 608 30.43 -18.13 28.50
N CYS A 609 30.13 -19.15 27.69
CA CYS A 609 28.77 -19.68 27.61
C CYS A 609 28.35 -20.42 28.89
N SER A 610 29.31 -20.87 29.71
CA SER A 610 29.08 -21.64 30.94
C SER A 610 29.38 -20.88 32.24
N THR A 611 30.22 -19.85 32.21
CA THR A 611 30.62 -19.04 33.39
C THR A 611 30.04 -17.63 33.39
N ALA A 612 29.60 -17.15 34.57
CA ALA A 612 28.94 -15.86 34.72
C ALA A 612 29.88 -14.64 34.86
N ASP A 613 31.20 -14.82 34.96
CA ASP A 613 32.07 -13.84 35.61
C ASP A 613 32.51 -12.63 34.75
N SER A 614 32.45 -12.68 33.41
CA SER A 614 32.78 -11.53 32.56
C SER A 614 31.86 -11.38 31.34
N ILE A 615 31.37 -10.15 31.14
CA ILE A 615 30.38 -9.77 30.11
C ILE A 615 31.08 -9.24 28.84
N VAL A 616 32.41 -9.09 28.85
CA VAL A 616 33.18 -8.46 27.76
C VAL A 616 34.13 -9.46 27.11
N LEU A 617 34.03 -9.68 25.79
CA LEU A 617 35.03 -10.46 25.05
C LEU A 617 36.12 -9.51 24.54
N ASN A 618 37.36 -9.84 24.89
CA ASN A 618 38.52 -9.05 24.50
C ASN A 618 38.72 -9.06 22.99
N PRO A 619 39.27 -7.99 22.41
CA PRO A 619 39.64 -7.96 21.01
C PRO A 619 40.69 -9.05 20.70
N LYS A 620 40.59 -9.64 19.50
CA LYS A 620 41.51 -10.68 19.02
C LYS A 620 42.87 -10.08 18.66
N SER A 621 43.94 -10.82 18.95
CA SER A 621 45.31 -10.40 18.63
C SER A 621 45.60 -10.50 17.12
N ASP A 622 46.66 -9.84 16.65
CA ASP A 622 47.04 -9.86 15.24
C ASP A 622 47.34 -11.27 14.73
N GLU A 623 47.87 -12.16 15.57
CA GLU A 623 48.09 -13.56 15.23
C GLU A 623 46.78 -14.33 15.03
N GLN A 624 45.75 -14.02 15.82
CA GLN A 624 44.43 -14.64 15.68
C GLN A 624 43.67 -14.09 14.46
N LEU A 625 43.84 -12.79 14.17
CA LEU A 625 43.25 -12.12 13.01
C LEU A 625 43.88 -12.53 11.67
N SER A 626 45.12 -13.02 11.68
CA SER A 626 45.84 -13.50 10.51
C SER A 626 45.93 -15.03 10.43
N GLY A 627 45.59 -15.73 11.51
CA GLY A 627 45.64 -17.19 11.64
C GLY A 627 44.40 -17.93 11.12
N ALA A 628 44.31 -19.22 11.47
CA ALA A 628 43.19 -20.09 11.09
C ALA A 628 41.86 -19.53 11.59
N GLY A 629 40.89 -19.38 10.68
CA GLY A 629 39.60 -18.77 10.98
C GLY A 629 39.63 -17.25 11.23
N GLY A 630 40.73 -16.55 10.94
CA GLY A 630 40.81 -15.10 11.09
C GLY A 630 39.74 -14.30 10.32
N ALA A 631 39.17 -14.89 9.25
CA ALA A 631 38.06 -14.31 8.51
C ALA A 631 36.75 -14.22 9.32
N LEU A 632 36.62 -14.96 10.43
CA LEU A 632 35.47 -14.98 11.33
C LEU A 632 35.39 -13.71 12.18
N PHE A 633 36.55 -13.11 12.49
CA PHE A 633 36.68 -11.97 13.38
C PHE A 633 36.58 -10.64 12.62
N GLU A 634 36.00 -9.64 13.29
CA GLU A 634 35.88 -8.28 12.76
C GLU A 634 37.18 -7.49 13.00
N LYS A 635 37.56 -6.68 12.02
CA LYS A 635 38.72 -5.78 12.08
C LYS A 635 38.28 -4.34 11.90
N CYS A 636 38.98 -3.43 12.56
CA CYS A 636 38.77 -2.00 12.38
C CYS A 636 39.15 -1.57 10.95
N SER A 637 38.25 -0.89 10.25
CA SER A 637 38.52 -0.37 8.89
C SER A 637 39.57 0.75 8.84
N ILE A 638 39.94 1.30 10.01
CA ILE A 638 40.87 2.44 10.12
C ILE A 638 42.28 1.98 10.50
N CYS A 639 42.41 1.05 11.45
CA CYS A 639 43.69 0.62 12.02
C CYS A 639 43.94 -0.89 11.97
N ASP A 640 43.05 -1.68 11.36
CA ASP A 640 43.13 -3.14 11.18
C ASP A 640 43.21 -3.99 12.46
N THR A 641 43.13 -3.38 13.64
CA THR A 641 43.13 -4.09 14.93
C THR A 641 41.77 -4.73 15.24
N GLY A 642 41.79 -5.69 16.17
CA GLY A 642 40.59 -6.43 16.58
C GLY A 642 39.53 -5.57 17.25
N MET A 643 38.27 -5.95 17.04
CA MET A 643 37.10 -5.30 17.66
C MET A 643 36.75 -5.97 19.00
N GLU A 644 36.54 -5.17 20.04
CA GLU A 644 36.02 -5.64 21.34
C GLU A 644 34.51 -5.89 21.29
N TRP A 645 34.04 -6.86 22.07
CA TRP A 645 32.62 -7.09 22.29
C TRP A 645 32.22 -6.78 23.72
N TYR A 646 31.61 -5.63 23.92
CA TYR A 646 31.03 -5.20 25.20
C TYR A 646 29.57 -4.74 25.07
N SER A 647 29.08 -4.48 23.85
CA SER A 647 27.73 -3.99 23.56
C SER A 647 27.17 -4.62 22.27
N ALA A 648 25.84 -4.68 22.17
CA ALA A 648 25.13 -5.08 20.95
C ALA A 648 24.85 -3.90 20.00
N GLU A 649 25.04 -2.65 20.45
CA GLU A 649 24.70 -1.44 19.69
C GLU A 649 25.95 -0.76 19.10
N GLU A 650 27.11 -0.97 19.74
CA GLU A 650 28.36 -0.35 19.36
C GLU A 650 29.54 -1.32 19.52
N ALA A 651 30.64 -1.01 18.83
CA ALA A 651 31.88 -1.75 18.84
C ALA A 651 33.05 -0.78 18.91
N GLN A 652 34.10 -1.13 19.66
CA GLN A 652 35.30 -0.31 19.80
C GLN A 652 36.54 -1.15 19.47
N CYS A 653 37.47 -0.60 18.68
CA CYS A 653 38.77 -1.25 18.44
C CYS A 653 39.78 -0.95 19.56
N THR A 654 40.91 -1.66 19.60
CA THR A 654 41.98 -1.42 20.60
C THR A 654 42.48 0.02 20.64
N GLU A 655 42.52 0.69 19.48
CA GLU A 655 42.97 2.09 19.35
C GLU A 655 41.88 3.13 19.66
N GLY A 656 40.65 2.70 19.99
CA GLY A 656 39.57 3.59 20.42
C GLY A 656 38.63 4.12 19.33
N HIS A 657 38.70 3.62 18.09
CA HIS A 657 37.68 3.91 17.06
C HIS A 657 36.38 3.19 17.39
N ILE A 658 35.25 3.90 17.31
CA ILE A 658 33.91 3.40 17.64
C ILE A 658 33.06 3.29 16.37
N PHE A 659 32.34 2.19 16.24
CA PHE A 659 31.41 1.91 15.14
C PHE A 659 30.06 1.45 15.68
N MET A 660 28.98 1.75 14.96
CA MET A 660 27.66 1.20 15.24
C MET A 660 27.59 -0.27 14.79
N ARG A 661 26.84 -1.09 15.54
CA ARG A 661 26.52 -2.46 15.14
C ARG A 661 25.17 -2.50 14.43
N CYS A 662 25.08 -3.35 13.41
CA CYS A 662 23.83 -3.64 12.74
C CYS A 662 22.81 -4.22 13.72
N GLY A 663 21.63 -3.63 13.79
CA GLY A 663 20.56 -4.08 14.67
C GLY A 663 20.01 -5.49 14.38
N LEU A 664 20.42 -6.13 13.28
CA LEU A 664 20.00 -7.47 12.88
C LEU A 664 21.14 -8.49 12.92
N THR A 665 22.28 -8.19 12.28
CA THR A 665 23.42 -9.13 12.19
C THR A 665 24.43 -8.95 13.31
N PHE A 666 24.35 -7.85 14.07
CA PHE A 666 25.30 -7.44 15.10
C PHE A 666 26.73 -7.18 14.61
N LEU A 667 26.98 -7.30 13.31
CA LEU A 667 28.25 -6.90 12.68
C LEU A 667 28.41 -5.37 12.73
N CYS A 668 29.64 -4.91 12.83
CA CYS A 668 30.00 -3.51 12.74
C CYS A 668 29.63 -2.95 11.37
N ILE A 669 29.29 -1.66 11.33
CA ILE A 669 29.04 -0.89 10.12
C ILE A 669 30.28 0.00 9.90
N PRO A 670 31.27 -0.45 9.12
CA PRO A 670 32.58 0.21 9.04
C PRO A 670 32.62 1.47 8.17
N GLU A 671 31.63 1.64 7.28
CA GLU A 671 31.64 2.67 6.23
C GLU A 671 30.25 3.33 6.11
N PRO A 672 30.18 4.61 5.72
CA PRO A 672 28.92 5.25 5.36
C PRO A 672 28.38 4.69 4.03
N GLY A 673 27.06 4.68 3.86
CA GLY A 673 26.41 4.28 2.59
C GLY A 673 26.23 2.77 2.39
N ILE A 674 26.72 1.94 3.31
CA ILE A 674 26.47 0.48 3.33
C ILE A 674 25.36 0.07 4.31
N SER A 675 24.60 1.05 4.81
CA SER A 675 23.52 0.85 5.78
C SER A 675 22.16 1.32 5.26
N LYS A 676 21.12 0.83 5.93
CA LYS A 676 19.72 1.23 5.82
C LYS A 676 19.16 1.46 7.23
N TYR A 677 18.16 2.31 7.36
CA TYR A 677 17.60 2.71 8.64
C TYR A 677 16.14 2.31 8.75
N CYS A 678 15.68 1.99 9.95
CA CYS A 678 14.24 1.92 10.20
C CYS A 678 13.64 3.34 10.16
N SER A 679 12.58 3.56 9.37
CA SER A 679 11.94 4.88 9.28
C SER A 679 11.15 5.30 10.53
N VAL A 680 11.08 4.44 11.55
CA VAL A 680 10.34 4.69 12.80
C VAL A 680 11.30 4.84 13.98
N CYS A 681 12.07 3.80 14.32
CA CYS A 681 12.98 3.84 15.47
C CYS A 681 14.41 4.30 15.14
N GLU A 682 14.73 4.47 13.86
CA GLU A 682 16.06 4.89 13.33
C GLU A 682 17.20 3.91 13.61
N THR A 683 16.90 2.70 14.10
CA THR A 683 17.92 1.65 14.23
C THR A 683 18.57 1.39 12.87
N GLU A 684 19.90 1.32 12.89
CA GLU A 684 20.72 1.13 11.70
C GLU A 684 20.97 -0.36 11.42
N TYR A 685 20.91 -0.71 10.15
CA TYR A 685 21.07 -2.05 9.64
C TYR A 685 22.05 -2.05 8.47
N LEU A 686 22.85 -3.09 8.31
CA LEU A 686 23.59 -3.29 7.06
C LEU A 686 22.60 -3.47 5.90
N ASN A 687 22.98 -2.97 4.74
CA ASN A 687 22.23 -3.12 3.51
C ASN A 687 22.81 -4.27 2.68
N GLU A 688 22.06 -5.37 2.60
CA GLU A 688 22.40 -6.60 1.91
C GLU A 688 22.61 -6.44 0.40
N GLU A 689 22.10 -5.35 -0.20
CA GLU A 689 22.31 -5.03 -1.61
C GLU A 689 23.68 -4.38 -1.85
N THR A 690 24.20 -3.62 -0.89
CA THR A 690 25.48 -2.89 -1.02
C THR A 690 26.64 -3.58 -0.30
N PHE A 691 26.35 -4.43 0.69
CA PHE A 691 27.28 -5.10 1.59
C PHE A 691 26.94 -6.59 1.75
N GLY A 692 27.91 -7.47 1.53
CA GLY A 692 27.76 -8.93 1.67
C GLY A 692 28.37 -9.75 0.52
N PRO A 693 28.13 -11.07 0.47
CA PRO A 693 28.63 -11.98 -0.55
C PRO A 693 27.87 -11.80 -1.88
N GLY A 694 28.22 -10.79 -2.68
CA GLY A 694 27.48 -10.54 -3.92
C GLY A 694 27.97 -9.44 -4.85
N ARG A 695 29.25 -9.05 -4.80
CA ARG A 695 29.81 -8.13 -5.83
C ARG A 695 30.44 -8.82 -7.03
N ASP A 696 30.60 -10.15 -7.01
CA ASP A 696 31.14 -10.89 -8.14
C ASP A 696 30.01 -11.50 -8.97
N PRO A 697 29.70 -10.95 -10.17
CA PRO A 697 28.62 -11.44 -11.03
C PRO A 697 28.82 -12.88 -11.56
N GLU A 698 29.98 -13.50 -11.32
CA GLU A 698 30.27 -14.89 -11.69
C GLU A 698 29.90 -15.92 -10.60
N LEU A 699 29.67 -15.51 -9.35
CA LEU A 699 29.40 -16.41 -8.20
C LEU A 699 27.92 -16.37 -7.74
N VAL A 700 27.00 -16.28 -8.70
CA VAL A 700 25.55 -16.12 -8.48
C VAL A 700 24.88 -17.39 -7.90
N GLU A 701 25.62 -18.49 -7.73
CA GLU A 701 25.07 -19.77 -7.28
C GLU A 701 24.87 -19.91 -5.76
N SER A 702 25.41 -19.05 -4.89
CA SER A 702 25.30 -19.23 -3.42
C SER A 702 24.23 -18.37 -2.74
N MET A 703 23.01 -18.32 -3.27
CA MET A 703 21.86 -17.75 -2.57
C MET A 703 21.36 -18.59 -1.37
N SER A 704 22.03 -19.69 -1.05
CA SER A 704 21.76 -20.55 0.11
C SER A 704 22.50 -20.12 1.39
N SER A 705 23.15 -18.95 1.40
CA SER A 705 23.89 -18.51 2.59
C SER A 705 22.94 -18.08 3.72
N LYS A 706 23.35 -18.39 4.95
CA LYS A 706 22.63 -18.02 6.16
C LYS A 706 22.45 -16.51 6.29
N TYR A 707 23.45 -15.76 5.80
CA TYR A 707 23.45 -14.30 5.77
C TYR A 707 22.20 -13.73 5.10
N TYR A 708 21.89 -14.14 3.86
CA TYR A 708 20.71 -13.65 3.14
C TYR A 708 19.40 -14.16 3.75
N SER A 709 19.41 -15.34 4.35
CA SER A 709 18.22 -15.91 5.01
C SER A 709 17.74 -15.06 6.18
N VAL A 710 18.67 -14.44 6.93
CA VAL A 710 18.33 -13.51 8.03
C VAL A 710 17.66 -12.23 7.51
N PHE A 711 18.20 -11.60 6.45
CA PHE A 711 17.57 -10.41 5.85
C PHE A 711 16.22 -10.72 5.19
N ALA A 712 16.07 -11.90 4.59
CA ALA A 712 14.80 -12.33 4.01
C ALA A 712 13.73 -12.55 5.10
N ALA A 713 14.10 -13.14 6.24
CA ALA A 713 13.21 -13.32 7.38
C ALA A 713 12.80 -11.98 8.00
N PHE A 714 13.76 -11.07 8.21
CA PHE A 714 13.51 -9.76 8.80
C PHE A 714 13.52 -8.64 7.74
N ASP A 715 12.52 -8.67 6.84
CA ASP A 715 12.34 -7.66 5.78
C ASP A 715 11.67 -6.35 6.26
N THR A 716 11.42 -6.26 7.58
CA THR A 716 11.06 -5.05 8.33
C THR A 716 11.87 -4.99 9.62
N CYS A 717 11.87 -3.83 10.29
CA CYS A 717 12.61 -3.64 11.53
C CYS A 717 12.20 -4.67 12.58
N ALA A 718 13.15 -5.49 13.03
CA ALA A 718 12.89 -6.54 14.02
C ALA A 718 12.44 -6.00 15.39
N TYR A 719 12.76 -4.74 15.70
CA TYR A 719 12.41 -4.12 16.99
C TYR A 719 11.01 -3.51 16.98
N CYS A 720 10.70 -2.67 15.98
CA CYS A 720 9.45 -1.91 15.94
C CYS A 720 8.56 -2.22 14.73
N GLY A 721 8.90 -3.19 13.87
CA GLY A 721 8.12 -3.53 12.67
C GLY A 721 8.07 -2.44 11.58
N GLY A 722 8.73 -1.30 11.79
CA GLY A 722 8.79 -0.20 10.82
C GLY A 722 9.55 -0.61 9.55
N LYS A 723 9.19 0.01 8.42
CA LYS A 723 9.86 -0.23 7.14
C LYS A 723 11.24 0.40 7.11
N PHE A 724 12.11 -0.16 6.28
CA PHE A 724 13.44 0.41 6.07
C PHE A 724 13.41 1.56 5.06
N GLN A 725 14.47 2.36 5.08
CA GLN A 725 14.83 3.39 4.10
C GLN A 725 16.35 3.40 3.94
N ASP A 726 16.84 3.71 2.75
CA ASP A 726 18.27 3.80 2.48
C ASP A 726 18.87 5.08 3.06
N ALA A 727 20.16 5.03 3.37
CA ALA A 727 20.95 6.22 3.69
C ALA A 727 20.95 7.21 2.51
N HIS A 728 20.93 8.51 2.81
CA HIS A 728 21.00 9.59 1.82
C HIS A 728 22.36 9.70 1.13
#